data_AF-A0A8H2WD57-F1
#
_entry.id   AF-A0A8H2WD57-F1
#
_cell.length_a   1.000
_cell.length_b   1.000
_cell.length_c   1.000
_cell.angle_alpha   90.00
_cell.angle_beta   90.00
_cell.angle_gamma   90.00
#
_symmetry.space_group_name_H-M   'P 1'
#
loop_
_entity.id
_entity.type
_entity.pdbx_description
1 polymer ?
#
loop_
_entity_poly.entity_id
_entity_poly.type
_entity_poly.pdbx_seq_one_letter_code
_entity_poly.pdbx_strand_id
1 'polypeptide(L)'
;MKFITAFSFTVLLPLISRAQYTKKCTSLEVRKEWRAFTKAERKAWISANNCLNKQPSTGKLRLEVDTNSYDNPAFQIPPYNASGSYYDDLVYVHMNLNPVIHFTGQFLPWHRVYLFEWTNSLRKECGYKGVVPYWAWEEDTDDFEGSEIWDTDPHSGLGGFSNNSSDDYAIHDGALDIYLAYPTPHKLRRHYIPYPYDIPAANFSKVKGTDTFTPTKVRKLLAQPEGNFTKFQSYLEKPIGMHSSIHLMMGGDMGTLCPAGTEGTEYCPVQRPATFSANDVIFHLHHGNVDRLWWLWQEKSNKNKYAFHGGSIQNISAFDQYPNGQPPWLNKSTRIPNAVSSVMNARTATRIEDVLAALSKSEAEESELSHSLAEIITDRDRIRTALARLENLVPVLDGLVQKGEKLKGNVGRTAETAERVGADVRGLERVMGRVRVAAERVGQVADAKASLAALQAAMEQRDWETAARHCARAMAVPKEVMDGPFAQVAIPSTDLPDPPTQTLADARTALLGVFRKEFDAAAIARDPVAISRFFKLFPTINCPEDGLAAYSDFVLDLVARRAPPSVKASSPVYYTAALTALYESVAGLIDQHQPIVEKYYGSGNMHTVVARLLRECDRVVNSLYDGWEEERDISRKLSDARTATFQTLVPIARAKPGQASAIDDSGPDPREIDRVLGELATMTGRWALFRRFLVDRLEDDMTPSAPPTPDGTTLLLRPTTPGPATPGFGLKLLTPANTTFQKPIEPEPEKEPELSAHEKALDLVSQTGTHIRLGILFESTYSPLETWHLRAALDRAHVNSAPANPGSNGTAQTSTTPDDAFFILHLTLSRSLSSGSVMCVKKTVKSVREVVERDLVGVIRRRMEDCWRTPGAGKKGAGEDRVAVFVTYLNDLSMCAHHAERLAQDLAMSSSLAQGFLEVEVEEARTIVAGLSDLGGFKGVVKTGIDNLFTQLVKPRLRSLIPDVYRDVTYVLDESSYSAAESDDAVRKRFVKGWGEVVGSYKDTLTEENYRAFFALAVEVVVRPWEKYITGMKFTELGAIRFDRDLRAIIGHLSVGDARDKFIRLQQVSTLLNLDEEEDPDEFYTTSGIAWKLSASEARAVSGLRV
;
A
#
# COMPACT_ATOMS: atom_id res chain seq x y z
N MET A 1 68.04 16.47 13.47
CA MET A 1 67.10 17.45 12.87
C MET A 1 65.77 16.73 12.72
N LYS A 2 64.79 16.92 13.63
CA LYS A 2 63.81 18.03 13.65
C LYS A 2 63.00 18.05 12.34
N PHE A 3 61.71 17.73 12.24
CA PHE A 3 60.56 17.62 13.15
C PHE A 3 59.62 16.52 12.56
N ILE A 4 59.15 15.50 13.30
CA ILE A 4 58.15 15.49 14.39
C ILE A 4 56.69 15.48 13.88
N THR A 5 56.11 14.26 13.97
CA THR A 5 54.77 13.89 14.47
C THR A 5 53.48 14.30 13.74
N ALA A 6 52.75 13.28 13.27
CA ALA A 6 51.38 12.90 13.70
C ALA A 6 50.98 11.63 12.91
N PHE A 7 51.10 10.40 13.41
CA PHE A 7 50.21 9.70 14.36
C PHE A 7 48.71 9.86 14.08
N SER A 8 48.13 8.74 13.62
CA SER A 8 46.83 8.18 14.02
C SER A 8 45.60 9.07 13.95
N PHE A 9 44.77 8.90 12.91
CA PHE A 9 43.30 9.00 13.00
C PHE A 9 42.61 8.25 11.83
N THR A 10 42.71 6.92 11.78
CA THR A 10 41.96 6.07 10.81
C THR A 10 41.17 4.95 11.50
N VAL A 11 40.71 5.19 12.74
CA VAL A 11 39.76 4.30 13.45
C VAL A 11 38.50 5.05 13.91
N LEU A 12 38.15 6.18 13.29
CA LEU A 12 36.95 6.93 13.67
C LEU A 12 36.28 7.68 12.52
N LEU A 13 36.01 7.00 11.39
CA LEU A 13 35.10 7.51 10.35
C LEU A 13 34.35 6.36 9.63
N PRO A 14 33.39 5.72 10.32
CA PRO A 14 32.03 5.63 9.75
C PRO A 14 31.07 6.62 10.41
N LEU A 15 31.58 7.47 11.32
CA LEU A 15 30.79 8.40 12.13
C LEU A 15 30.80 9.86 11.64
N ILE A 16 31.47 10.19 10.52
CA ILE A 16 31.49 11.58 9.99
C ILE A 16 30.80 11.73 8.62
N SER A 17 30.27 10.67 8.00
CA SER A 17 29.30 10.85 6.89
C SER A 17 27.88 11.22 7.38
N ARG A 18 27.63 11.20 8.70
CA ARG A 18 26.40 11.72 9.31
C ARG A 18 26.49 13.18 9.78
N ALA A 19 27.63 13.84 9.60
CA ALA A 19 27.87 15.20 10.07
C ALA A 19 28.00 16.20 8.90
N GLN A 20 27.00 16.25 8.02
CA GLN A 20 26.91 17.35 7.04
C GLN A 20 25.50 17.84 6.78
N TYR A 21 24.60 17.77 7.76
CA TYR A 21 23.33 18.52 7.75
C TYR A 21 22.91 19.02 9.14
N THR A 22 23.86 19.44 9.97
CA THR A 22 23.56 20.10 11.27
C THR A 22 23.78 21.61 11.22
N LYS A 23 23.58 22.27 10.07
CA LYS A 23 23.24 23.69 10.11
C LYS A 23 21.77 23.78 10.51
N LYS A 24 21.52 24.04 11.81
CA LYS A 24 20.18 24.43 12.26
C LYS A 24 19.78 25.69 11.49
N CYS A 25 18.61 25.68 10.86
CA CYS A 25 18.04 26.86 10.23
C CYS A 25 17.99 28.00 11.26
N THR A 26 18.68 29.11 10.99
CA THR A 26 18.81 30.24 11.92
C THR A 26 17.64 31.22 11.81
N SER A 27 16.96 31.24 10.66
CA SER A 27 15.83 32.12 10.38
C SER A 27 14.94 31.50 9.29
N LEU A 28 13.62 31.44 9.55
CA LEU A 28 12.64 31.03 8.55
C LEU A 28 12.30 32.22 7.65
N GLU A 29 12.43 32.05 6.33
CA GLU A 29 11.99 33.04 5.36
C GLU A 29 10.46 33.01 5.24
N VAL A 30 9.82 34.17 5.42
CA VAL A 30 8.36 34.30 5.32
C VAL A 30 7.97 34.70 3.90
N ARG A 31 7.22 33.84 3.23
CA ARG A 31 6.63 34.12 1.92
C ARG A 31 5.54 35.17 2.03
N LYS A 32 5.38 35.96 0.98
CA LYS A 32 4.44 37.09 0.97
C LYS A 32 3.43 36.92 -0.17
N GLU A 33 2.17 37.25 0.11
CA GLU A 33 1.08 37.17 -0.87
C GLU A 33 1.27 38.27 -1.93
N TRP A 34 0.96 37.98 -3.20
CA TRP A 34 1.22 38.88 -4.32
C TRP A 34 0.61 40.27 -4.15
N ARG A 35 -0.62 40.36 -3.64
CA ARG A 35 -1.32 41.64 -3.43
C ARG A 35 -0.66 42.46 -2.32
N ALA A 36 0.00 41.80 -1.36
CA ALA A 36 0.79 42.48 -0.33
C ALA A 36 2.11 43.07 -0.86
N PHE A 37 2.62 42.64 -2.03
CA PHE A 37 3.83 43.23 -2.62
C PHE A 37 3.57 44.68 -3.03
N THR A 38 4.50 45.57 -2.69
CA THR A 38 4.55 46.92 -3.26
C THR A 38 4.84 46.85 -4.75
N LYS A 39 4.42 47.86 -5.53
CA LYS A 39 4.75 47.93 -6.97
C LYS A 39 6.25 47.79 -7.26
N ALA A 40 7.10 48.32 -6.38
CA ALA A 40 8.56 48.18 -6.48
C ALA A 40 9.03 46.73 -6.28
N GLU A 41 8.45 46.00 -5.32
CA GLU A 41 8.74 44.58 -5.10
C GLU A 41 8.24 43.72 -6.27
N ARG A 42 7.02 43.98 -6.79
CA ARG A 42 6.47 43.31 -7.98
C ARG A 42 7.38 43.49 -9.19
N LYS A 43 7.75 44.75 -9.48
CA LYS A 43 8.71 45.10 -10.53
C LYS A 43 10.04 44.37 -10.37
N ALA A 44 10.60 44.32 -9.16
CA ALA A 44 11.88 43.66 -8.90
C ALA A 44 11.82 42.14 -9.16
N TRP A 45 10.72 41.48 -8.80
CA TRP A 45 10.53 40.06 -9.07
C TRP A 45 10.34 39.77 -10.56
N ILE A 46 9.51 40.55 -11.26
CA ILE A 46 9.30 40.44 -12.71
C ILE A 46 10.62 40.68 -13.47
N SER A 47 11.34 41.74 -13.12
CA SER A 47 12.62 42.08 -13.74
C SER A 47 13.66 40.97 -13.56
N ALA A 48 13.66 40.29 -12.41
CA ALA A 48 14.56 39.16 -12.16
C ALA A 48 14.22 37.94 -13.03
N ASN A 49 12.93 37.63 -13.23
CA ASN A 49 12.53 36.53 -14.12
C ASN A 49 12.86 36.84 -15.60
N ASN A 50 12.56 38.07 -16.05
CA ASN A 50 12.95 38.53 -17.40
C ASN A 50 14.48 38.48 -17.59
N CYS A 51 15.24 38.81 -16.55
CA CYS A 51 16.70 38.67 -16.56
C CYS A 51 17.12 37.19 -16.67
N LEU A 52 16.51 36.29 -15.90
CA LEU A 52 16.87 34.87 -15.89
C LEU A 52 16.59 34.19 -17.24
N ASN A 53 15.50 34.58 -17.91
CA ASN A 53 15.16 34.13 -19.27
C ASN A 53 16.16 34.63 -20.34
N LYS A 54 16.99 35.62 -20.01
CA LYS A 54 18.07 36.13 -20.87
C LYS A 54 19.45 35.60 -20.49
N GLN A 55 19.58 34.91 -19.36
CA GLN A 55 20.84 34.28 -18.98
C GLN A 55 21.08 33.03 -19.83
N PRO A 56 22.31 32.78 -20.30
CA PRO A 56 22.62 31.60 -21.07
C PRO A 56 22.43 30.33 -20.22
N SER A 57 22.00 29.25 -20.87
CA SER A 57 21.95 27.93 -20.26
C SER A 57 23.29 27.55 -19.61
N THR A 58 23.20 26.83 -18.50
CA THR A 58 24.38 26.34 -17.78
C THR A 58 25.02 25.11 -18.44
N GLY A 59 24.26 24.38 -19.27
CA GLY A 59 24.67 23.11 -19.89
C GLY A 59 25.05 22.02 -18.87
N LYS A 60 24.67 22.18 -17.60
CA LYS A 60 25.09 21.35 -16.46
C LYS A 60 23.97 20.51 -15.87
N LEU A 61 22.81 20.50 -16.51
CA LEU A 61 21.67 19.72 -16.07
C LEU A 61 21.95 18.23 -16.19
N ARG A 62 21.70 17.50 -15.10
CA ARG A 62 21.70 16.03 -15.11
C ARG A 62 20.27 15.58 -15.42
N LEU A 63 20.12 14.88 -16.53
CA LEU A 63 18.87 14.21 -16.89
C LEU A 63 18.76 12.98 -15.98
N GLU A 64 17.77 12.99 -15.07
CA GLU A 64 17.59 11.90 -14.10
C GLU A 64 16.61 10.84 -14.60
N VAL A 65 15.70 11.21 -15.52
CA VAL A 65 14.63 10.33 -16.01
C VAL A 65 14.74 10.17 -17.51
N ASP A 66 14.73 8.92 -17.99
CA ASP A 66 14.57 8.61 -19.41
C ASP A 66 13.08 8.71 -19.79
N THR A 67 12.66 9.90 -20.22
CA THR A 67 11.28 10.18 -20.60
C THR A 67 10.80 9.40 -21.83
N ASN A 68 11.73 8.89 -22.65
CA ASN A 68 11.39 8.08 -23.82
C ASN A 68 11.04 6.63 -23.45
N SER A 69 11.39 6.19 -22.23
CA SER A 69 11.07 4.85 -21.73
C SER A 69 9.61 4.69 -21.29
N TYR A 70 8.84 5.78 -21.20
CA TYR A 70 7.45 5.75 -20.75
C TYR A 70 6.48 5.49 -21.92
N ASP A 71 5.58 4.53 -21.71
CA ASP A 71 4.52 4.16 -22.67
C ASP A 71 3.49 5.29 -22.88
N ASN A 72 3.28 6.14 -21.87
CA ASN A 72 2.36 7.26 -21.97
C ASN A 72 3.03 8.42 -22.73
N PRO A 73 2.52 8.80 -23.92
CA PRO A 73 3.10 9.89 -24.71
C PRO A 73 3.06 11.25 -24.00
N ALA A 74 2.26 11.41 -22.94
CA ALA A 74 2.28 12.62 -22.11
C ALA A 74 3.60 12.85 -21.37
N PHE A 75 4.40 11.80 -21.10
CA PHE A 75 5.72 11.96 -20.45
C PHE A 75 6.86 12.17 -21.44
N GLN A 76 6.61 11.99 -22.73
CA GLN A 76 7.61 12.19 -23.76
C GLN A 76 7.80 13.70 -23.98
N ILE A 77 9.02 14.18 -23.76
CA ILE A 77 9.38 15.60 -23.91
C ILE A 77 10.54 15.75 -24.90
N PRO A 78 10.63 16.89 -25.60
CA PRO A 78 11.74 17.13 -26.52
C PRO A 78 13.11 17.10 -25.81
N PRO A 79 14.19 16.74 -26.53
CA PRO A 79 15.53 16.71 -25.97
C PRO A 79 15.97 18.06 -25.41
N TYR A 80 16.91 18.01 -24.46
CA TYR A 80 17.51 19.20 -23.90
C TYR A 80 18.27 20.03 -24.97
N ASN A 81 17.74 21.21 -25.29
CA ASN A 81 18.37 22.31 -26.03
C ASN A 81 19.35 23.14 -25.16
N ALA A 82 20.64 22.78 -25.25
CA ALA A 82 21.74 23.52 -24.62
C ALA A 82 21.92 24.98 -25.10
N SER A 83 21.23 25.41 -26.16
CA SER A 83 21.23 26.81 -26.63
C SER A 83 20.11 27.65 -26.03
N GLY A 84 19.30 27.08 -25.12
CA GLY A 84 18.27 27.80 -24.39
C GLY A 84 18.81 28.73 -23.30
N SER A 85 17.91 29.32 -22.53
CA SER A 85 18.23 30.14 -21.37
C SER A 85 18.38 29.31 -20.09
N TYR A 86 18.94 29.92 -19.04
CA TYR A 86 18.95 29.29 -17.72
C TYR A 86 17.54 29.18 -17.12
N TYR A 87 16.59 30.01 -17.58
CA TYR A 87 15.18 29.81 -17.25
C TYR A 87 14.65 28.51 -17.87
N ASP A 88 14.95 28.28 -19.16
CA ASP A 88 14.55 27.05 -19.85
C ASP A 88 15.16 25.80 -19.21
N ASP A 89 16.41 25.90 -18.72
CA ASP A 89 17.05 24.84 -17.93
C ASP A 89 16.17 24.44 -16.72
N LEU A 90 15.69 25.42 -15.95
CA LEU A 90 14.87 25.15 -14.76
C LEU A 90 13.50 24.59 -15.12
N VAL A 91 12.88 25.07 -16.21
CA VAL A 91 11.64 24.48 -16.72
C VAL A 91 11.84 23.04 -17.15
N TYR A 92 12.93 22.75 -17.84
CA TYR A 92 13.27 21.41 -18.31
C TYR A 92 13.37 20.41 -17.15
N VAL A 93 13.91 20.83 -15.98
CA VAL A 93 13.97 19.98 -14.78
C VAL A 93 12.57 19.52 -14.36
N HIS A 94 11.60 20.44 -14.31
CA HIS A 94 10.22 20.11 -13.95
C HIS A 94 9.59 19.18 -15.00
N MET A 95 9.84 19.43 -16.29
CA MET A 95 9.37 18.58 -17.38
C MET A 95 9.90 17.15 -17.26
N ASN A 96 11.21 16.99 -17.07
CA ASN A 96 11.87 15.68 -17.00
C ASN A 96 11.44 14.87 -15.76
N LEU A 97 11.25 15.56 -14.62
CA LEU A 97 10.90 14.91 -13.36
C LEU A 97 9.39 14.70 -13.16
N ASN A 98 8.54 15.22 -14.05
CA ASN A 98 7.09 15.15 -13.96
C ASN A 98 6.54 13.76 -13.53
N PRO A 99 6.93 12.62 -14.14
CA PRO A 99 6.41 11.30 -13.76
C PRO A 99 6.82 10.84 -12.36
N VAL A 100 7.81 11.47 -11.73
CA VAL A 100 8.35 11.11 -10.41
C VAL A 100 7.85 12.06 -9.31
N ILE A 101 7.54 13.31 -9.67
CA ILE A 101 7.19 14.37 -8.70
C ILE A 101 5.69 14.65 -8.60
N HIS A 102 4.87 14.18 -9.55
CA HIS A 102 3.40 14.35 -9.50
C HIS A 102 2.70 13.06 -9.12
N PHE A 103 1.65 13.16 -8.31
CA PHE A 103 0.86 12.06 -7.77
C PHE A 103 1.71 11.01 -7.04
N THR A 104 2.82 11.45 -6.43
CA THR A 104 3.76 10.64 -5.63
C THR A 104 4.03 11.31 -4.29
N GLY A 105 4.66 10.61 -3.35
CA GLY A 105 5.06 11.22 -2.07
C GLY A 105 6.06 12.38 -2.21
N GLN A 106 6.67 12.59 -3.39
CA GLN A 106 7.62 13.68 -3.64
C GLN A 106 6.95 15.03 -3.93
N PHE A 107 5.66 15.06 -4.29
CA PHE A 107 5.00 16.28 -4.78
C PHE A 107 5.23 17.51 -3.91
N LEU A 108 4.81 17.46 -2.63
CA LEU A 108 4.92 18.62 -1.75
C LEU A 108 6.38 18.98 -1.41
N PRO A 109 7.26 18.04 -0.98
CA PRO A 109 8.66 18.37 -0.69
C PRO A 109 9.43 18.89 -1.90
N TRP A 110 9.26 18.28 -3.06
CA TRP A 110 10.01 18.65 -4.27
C TRP A 110 9.63 20.06 -4.73
N HIS A 111 8.34 20.38 -4.81
CA HIS A 111 7.89 21.72 -5.20
C HIS A 111 8.32 22.80 -4.19
N ARG A 112 8.39 22.49 -2.89
CA ARG A 112 8.95 23.42 -1.88
C ARG A 112 10.41 23.75 -2.18
N VAL A 113 11.23 22.73 -2.50
CA VAL A 113 12.65 22.91 -2.86
C VAL A 113 12.79 23.63 -4.20
N TYR A 114 11.98 23.28 -5.19
CA TYR A 114 12.00 23.90 -6.52
C TYR A 114 11.78 25.42 -6.44
N LEU A 115 10.79 25.88 -5.68
CA LEU A 115 10.52 27.32 -5.47
C LEU A 115 11.69 28.03 -4.77
N PHE A 116 12.33 27.34 -3.83
CA PHE A 116 13.49 27.87 -3.10
C PHE A 116 14.71 28.00 -4.03
N GLU A 117 15.02 26.99 -4.83
CA GLU A 117 16.14 27.00 -5.77
C GLU A 117 15.92 27.96 -6.95
N TRP A 118 14.69 28.09 -7.44
CA TRP A 118 14.34 29.10 -8.43
C TRP A 118 14.61 30.51 -7.91
N THR A 119 14.14 30.81 -6.69
CA THR A 119 14.32 32.13 -6.08
C THR A 119 15.79 32.39 -5.75
N ASN A 120 16.55 31.37 -5.35
CA ASN A 120 18.00 31.48 -5.20
C ASN A 120 18.72 31.74 -6.52
N SER A 121 18.25 31.17 -7.62
CA SER A 121 18.76 31.45 -8.96
C SER A 121 18.47 32.91 -9.35
N LEU A 122 17.27 33.43 -9.09
CA LEU A 122 16.94 34.85 -9.27
C LEU A 122 17.85 35.77 -8.43
N ARG A 123 18.16 35.38 -7.18
CA ARG A 123 19.05 36.14 -6.29
C ARG A 123 20.49 36.15 -6.81
N LYS A 124 20.99 34.99 -7.20
CA LYS A 124 22.39 34.78 -7.58
C LYS A 124 22.71 35.35 -8.95
N GLU A 125 21.87 35.05 -9.94
CA GLU A 125 22.14 35.40 -11.34
C GLU A 125 21.54 36.76 -11.73
N CYS A 126 20.48 37.22 -11.03
CA CYS A 126 19.74 38.44 -11.38
C CYS A 126 19.59 39.44 -10.22
N GLY A 127 20.26 39.23 -9.09
CA GLY A 127 20.32 40.20 -7.99
C GLY A 127 19.01 40.46 -7.26
N TYR A 128 18.02 39.56 -7.39
CA TYR A 128 16.77 39.66 -6.64
C TYR A 128 17.04 39.64 -5.13
N LYS A 129 16.31 40.42 -4.33
CA LYS A 129 16.48 40.51 -2.87
C LYS A 129 15.22 40.19 -2.07
N GLY A 130 14.11 39.92 -2.75
CA GLY A 130 12.84 39.61 -2.11
C GLY A 130 12.70 38.14 -1.73
N VAL A 131 11.49 37.78 -1.33
CA VAL A 131 11.09 36.43 -0.90
C VAL A 131 10.29 35.74 -2.00
N VAL A 132 10.08 34.43 -1.86
CA VAL A 132 9.17 33.69 -2.75
C VAL A 132 7.74 34.27 -2.64
N PRO A 133 7.12 34.76 -3.73
CA PRO A 133 5.72 35.18 -3.72
C PRO A 133 4.77 33.98 -3.72
N TYR A 134 3.53 34.19 -3.29
CA TYR A 134 2.43 33.23 -3.52
C TYR A 134 1.15 33.95 -3.93
N TRP A 135 0.26 33.24 -4.61
CA TRP A 135 -1.05 33.74 -5.02
C TRP A 135 -2.16 32.98 -4.30
N ALA A 136 -2.87 33.68 -3.41
CA ALA A 136 -4.02 33.13 -2.69
C ALA A 136 -5.26 33.07 -3.62
N TRP A 137 -5.24 32.17 -4.61
CA TRP A 137 -6.28 31.99 -5.62
C TRP A 137 -7.67 31.69 -5.02
N GLU A 138 -7.75 31.24 -3.77
CA GLU A 138 -9.02 31.00 -3.09
C GLU A 138 -9.80 32.29 -2.84
N GLU A 139 -9.14 33.44 -2.88
CA GLU A 139 -9.75 34.75 -2.69
C GLU A 139 -10.32 35.31 -4.01
N ASP A 140 -9.98 34.73 -5.16
CA ASP A 140 -10.38 35.19 -6.48
C ASP A 140 -11.49 34.32 -7.11
N THR A 141 -12.12 33.41 -6.36
CA THR A 141 -13.11 32.48 -6.95
C THR A 141 -14.40 33.14 -7.45
N ASP A 142 -14.76 34.27 -6.86
CA ASP A 142 -15.99 35.00 -7.20
C ASP A 142 -15.81 35.80 -8.51
N ASP A 143 -14.61 36.36 -8.73
CA ASP A 143 -14.22 37.08 -9.94
C ASP A 143 -12.76 36.78 -10.30
N PHE A 144 -12.57 35.68 -11.03
CA PHE A 144 -11.24 35.18 -11.37
C PHE A 144 -10.55 36.04 -12.43
N GLU A 145 -11.28 36.51 -13.45
CA GLU A 145 -10.74 37.33 -14.54
C GLU A 145 -10.47 38.77 -14.08
N GLY A 146 -11.23 39.29 -13.10
CA GLY A 146 -11.02 40.61 -12.49
C GLY A 146 -9.94 40.67 -11.41
N SER A 147 -9.26 39.56 -11.11
CA SER A 147 -8.23 39.52 -10.06
C SER A 147 -7.06 40.48 -10.34
N GLU A 148 -6.55 41.13 -9.28
CA GLU A 148 -5.37 42.01 -9.35
C GLU A 148 -4.08 41.31 -9.83
N ILE A 149 -4.07 39.97 -9.88
CA ILE A 149 -2.93 39.23 -10.43
C ILE A 149 -2.76 39.48 -11.93
N TRP A 150 -3.84 39.81 -12.64
CA TRP A 150 -3.87 40.13 -14.07
C TRP A 150 -3.60 41.61 -14.37
N ASP A 151 -2.92 42.32 -13.46
CA ASP A 151 -2.52 43.72 -13.66
C ASP A 151 -1.71 43.86 -14.97
N THR A 152 -2.17 44.75 -15.84
CA THR A 152 -1.59 45.02 -17.16
C THR A 152 -0.54 46.14 -17.13
N ASP A 153 -0.19 46.66 -15.94
CA ASP A 153 0.83 47.70 -15.76
C ASP A 153 2.18 47.28 -16.39
N PRO A 154 2.76 48.10 -17.28
CA PRO A 154 3.95 47.74 -18.07
C PRO A 154 5.25 47.70 -17.25
N HIS A 155 5.20 47.96 -15.95
CA HIS A 155 6.37 47.97 -15.08
C HIS A 155 6.28 46.99 -13.90
N SER A 156 5.06 46.66 -13.46
CA SER A 156 4.82 45.89 -12.24
C SER A 156 3.68 44.87 -12.36
N GLY A 157 3.01 44.81 -13.50
CA GLY A 157 1.94 43.85 -13.80
C GLY A 157 2.45 42.55 -14.45
N LEU A 158 1.75 41.44 -14.20
CA LEU A 158 2.07 40.13 -14.79
C LEU A 158 1.45 39.93 -16.18
N GLY A 159 0.62 40.86 -16.65
CA GLY A 159 -0.13 40.72 -17.89
C GLY A 159 -1.34 39.81 -17.74
N GLY A 160 -2.35 40.03 -18.57
CA GLY A 160 -3.64 39.35 -18.51
C GLY A 160 -3.71 38.11 -19.39
N PHE A 161 -4.94 37.73 -19.75
CA PHE A 161 -5.24 36.70 -20.74
C PHE A 161 -5.26 37.30 -22.15
N SER A 162 -4.92 36.48 -23.15
CA SER A 162 -5.07 36.82 -24.56
C SER A 162 -6.26 36.07 -25.17
N ASN A 163 -7.02 36.75 -26.02
CA ASN A 163 -8.08 36.17 -26.85
C ASN A 163 -7.66 36.07 -28.32
N ASN A 164 -6.42 36.41 -28.65
CA ASN A 164 -5.94 36.37 -30.02
C ASN A 164 -5.48 34.95 -30.39
N SER A 165 -6.31 34.18 -31.08
CA SER A 165 -5.92 32.85 -31.53
C SER A 165 -4.89 32.88 -32.68
N SER A 166 -4.74 34.02 -33.37
CA SER A 166 -3.86 34.13 -34.54
C SER A 166 -2.36 34.19 -34.18
N ASP A 167 -2.03 34.59 -32.96
CA ASP A 167 -0.66 34.57 -32.41
C ASP A 167 -0.50 33.55 -31.28
N ASP A 168 -1.37 32.54 -31.27
CA ASP A 168 -1.41 31.47 -30.28
C ASP A 168 -1.57 31.99 -28.83
N TYR A 169 -2.42 33.01 -28.64
CA TYR A 169 -2.75 33.57 -27.34
C TYR A 169 -1.55 34.13 -26.58
N ALA A 170 -0.58 34.69 -27.31
CA ALA A 170 0.59 35.34 -26.71
C ALA A 170 0.18 36.56 -25.87
N ILE A 171 0.86 36.76 -24.75
CA ILE A 171 0.66 37.92 -23.87
C ILE A 171 1.39 39.14 -24.44
N HIS A 172 0.71 40.29 -24.47
CA HIS A 172 1.27 41.56 -24.99
C HIS A 172 1.19 42.73 -24.00
N ASP A 173 0.67 42.49 -22.80
CA ASP A 173 0.51 43.48 -21.74
C ASP A 173 1.28 43.09 -20.47
N GLY A 174 1.33 44.01 -19.50
CA GLY A 174 2.17 43.83 -18.32
C GLY A 174 3.66 43.99 -18.60
N ALA A 175 4.48 43.59 -17.63
CA ALA A 175 5.94 43.79 -17.64
C ALA A 175 6.73 42.52 -17.95
N LEU A 176 6.07 41.38 -18.20
CA LEU A 176 6.75 40.13 -18.56
C LEU A 176 7.24 40.18 -20.01
N ASP A 177 8.52 39.87 -20.19
CA ASP A 177 9.20 39.83 -21.48
C ASP A 177 9.94 38.50 -21.57
N ILE A 178 9.17 37.43 -21.76
CA ILE A 178 9.63 36.04 -21.71
C ILE A 178 9.48 35.41 -23.09
N TYR A 179 10.61 34.91 -23.59
CA TYR A 179 10.67 34.10 -24.81
C TYR A 179 11.20 32.72 -24.44
N LEU A 180 10.44 31.69 -24.75
CA LEU A 180 10.71 30.32 -24.32
C LEU A 180 11.33 29.56 -25.47
N ALA A 181 12.38 28.78 -25.18
CA ALA A 181 12.98 27.89 -26.17
C ALA A 181 12.30 26.50 -26.20
N TYR A 182 11.53 26.16 -25.16
CA TYR A 182 10.92 24.85 -24.97
C TYR A 182 9.39 24.91 -24.75
N PRO A 183 8.65 23.87 -25.15
CA PRO A 183 9.10 22.71 -25.96
C PRO A 183 9.47 23.10 -27.39
N THR A 184 8.93 24.22 -27.88
CA THR A 184 9.33 24.88 -29.13
C THR A 184 9.54 26.36 -28.88
N PRO A 185 10.25 27.10 -29.75
CA PRO A 185 10.39 28.54 -29.60
C PRO A 185 9.05 29.29 -29.72
N HIS A 186 8.65 30.03 -28.68
CA HIS A 186 7.43 30.86 -28.69
C HIS A 186 7.46 31.94 -27.59
N LYS A 187 6.53 32.90 -27.65
CA LYS A 187 6.27 33.85 -26.55
C LYS A 187 5.33 33.21 -25.53
N LEU A 188 5.43 33.61 -24.26
CA LEU A 188 4.53 33.15 -23.20
C LEU A 188 3.04 33.35 -23.54
N ARG A 189 2.22 32.31 -23.31
CA ARG A 189 0.80 32.24 -23.71
C ARG A 189 -0.13 32.01 -22.54
N ARG A 190 -1.28 32.69 -22.54
CA ARG A 190 -2.37 32.51 -21.58
C ARG A 190 -3.73 32.63 -22.25
N HIS A 191 -4.58 31.64 -22.05
CA HIS A 191 -5.94 31.60 -22.58
C HIS A 191 -6.91 31.07 -21.52
N TYR A 192 -7.81 31.91 -21.02
CA TYR A 192 -8.69 31.51 -19.93
C TYR A 192 -9.73 30.46 -20.35
N ILE A 193 -9.74 29.32 -19.65
CA ILE A 193 -10.65 28.20 -19.88
C ILE A 193 -11.44 27.92 -18.59
N PRO A 194 -12.65 28.48 -18.42
CA PRO A 194 -13.42 28.33 -17.17
C PRO A 194 -13.89 26.90 -16.89
N TYR A 195 -14.12 26.11 -17.94
CA TYR A 195 -14.51 24.69 -17.88
C TYR A 195 -13.40 23.81 -18.46
N PRO A 196 -12.27 23.67 -17.75
CA PRO A 196 -11.11 22.98 -18.29
C PRO A 196 -11.33 21.48 -18.54
N TYR A 197 -12.34 20.88 -17.93
CA TYR A 197 -12.65 19.44 -18.02
C TYR A 197 -13.69 19.10 -19.09
N ASP A 198 -14.00 20.05 -19.99
CA ASP A 198 -14.91 19.82 -21.13
C ASP A 198 -14.24 18.93 -22.18
N ILE A 199 -14.41 17.61 -22.01
CA ILE A 199 -13.90 16.56 -22.90
C ILE A 199 -15.13 15.84 -23.50
N PRO A 200 -15.23 15.67 -24.84
CA PRO A 200 -16.40 15.09 -25.50
C PRO A 200 -16.79 13.64 -25.12
N ALA A 201 -15.99 12.97 -24.29
CA ALA A 201 -16.12 11.56 -23.95
C ALA A 201 -16.55 11.27 -22.49
N ALA A 202 -16.70 12.29 -21.62
CA ALA A 202 -17.07 12.10 -20.21
C ALA A 202 -17.92 13.26 -19.68
N ASN A 203 -18.80 12.99 -18.71
CA ASN A 203 -19.79 13.94 -18.15
C ASN A 203 -19.17 15.09 -17.31
N PHE A 204 -17.87 15.36 -17.43
CA PHE A 204 -17.14 16.38 -16.66
C PHE A 204 -17.25 17.79 -17.24
N SER A 205 -17.97 17.97 -18.36
CA SER A 205 -18.14 19.23 -19.09
C SER A 205 -18.76 20.39 -18.32
N LYS A 206 -19.34 20.12 -17.14
CA LYS A 206 -19.99 21.14 -16.29
C LYS A 206 -19.14 21.59 -15.09
N VAL A 207 -17.96 21.03 -14.86
CA VAL A 207 -17.13 21.40 -13.70
C VAL A 207 -16.37 22.68 -14.00
N LYS A 208 -16.78 23.79 -13.37
CA LYS A 208 -16.03 25.04 -13.41
C LYS A 208 -14.79 24.89 -12.52
N GLY A 209 -13.60 25.23 -13.02
CA GLY A 209 -12.36 24.98 -12.26
C GLY A 209 -12.30 25.74 -10.93
N THR A 210 -12.90 26.95 -10.83
CA THR A 210 -13.03 27.73 -9.59
C THR A 210 -13.74 27.00 -8.46
N ASP A 211 -14.67 26.09 -8.80
CA ASP A 211 -15.47 25.37 -7.81
C ASP A 211 -14.64 24.36 -7.00
N THR A 212 -13.47 23.99 -7.53
CA THR A 212 -12.55 23.06 -6.85
C THR A 212 -11.80 23.72 -5.71
N PHE A 213 -11.71 25.06 -5.70
CA PHE A 213 -10.72 25.79 -4.94
C PHE A 213 -11.28 27.02 -4.20
N THR A 214 -12.60 27.03 -3.96
CA THR A 214 -13.25 28.04 -3.12
C THR A 214 -12.70 28.06 -1.67
N PRO A 215 -12.88 29.16 -0.91
CA PRO A 215 -12.48 29.23 0.50
C PRO A 215 -13.04 28.07 1.34
N THR A 216 -14.25 27.60 1.00
CA THR A 216 -14.86 26.42 1.64
C THR A 216 -14.13 25.13 1.33
N LYS A 217 -13.67 24.94 0.08
CA LYS A 217 -12.86 23.78 -0.29
C LYS A 217 -11.50 23.83 0.40
N VAL A 218 -10.86 25.00 0.50
CA VAL A 218 -9.60 25.18 1.24
C VAL A 218 -9.78 24.86 2.73
N ARG A 219 -10.86 25.32 3.37
CA ARG A 219 -11.16 24.92 4.76
C ARG A 219 -11.31 23.41 4.91
N LYS A 220 -11.92 22.73 3.94
CA LYS A 220 -12.03 21.25 3.92
C LYS A 220 -10.65 20.58 3.77
N LEU A 221 -9.78 21.08 2.89
CA LEU A 221 -8.40 20.62 2.75
C LEU A 221 -7.65 20.74 4.09
N LEU A 222 -7.75 21.90 4.75
CA LEU A 222 -7.08 22.14 6.02
C LEU A 222 -7.68 21.34 7.18
N ALA A 223 -8.90 20.81 7.03
CA ALA A 223 -9.59 20.00 8.04
C ALA A 223 -9.36 18.49 7.88
N GLN A 224 -8.49 18.07 6.94
CA GLN A 224 -8.13 16.66 6.78
C GLN A 224 -7.56 16.07 8.08
N PRO A 225 -7.78 14.77 8.37
CA PRO A 225 -7.43 14.15 9.65
C PRO A 225 -5.97 14.38 10.06
N GLU A 226 -5.75 14.63 11.35
CA GLU A 226 -4.41 14.89 11.88
C GLU A 226 -3.44 13.71 11.63
N GLY A 227 -2.22 14.02 11.20
CA GLY A 227 -1.17 13.06 10.89
C GLY A 227 -1.35 12.35 9.55
N ASN A 228 -2.48 12.53 8.86
CA ASN A 228 -2.76 11.86 7.58
C ASN A 228 -2.29 12.69 6.38
N PHE A 229 -0.99 12.62 6.11
CA PHE A 229 -0.37 13.31 4.97
C PHE A 229 -0.95 12.87 3.62
N THR A 230 -1.23 11.57 3.44
CA THR A 230 -1.78 11.03 2.19
C THR A 230 -3.16 11.60 1.87
N LYS A 231 -4.08 11.69 2.84
CA LYS A 231 -5.39 12.32 2.62
C LYS A 231 -5.27 13.82 2.33
N PHE A 232 -4.35 14.52 3.00
CA PHE A 232 -4.09 15.92 2.73
C PHE A 232 -3.60 16.14 1.28
N GLN A 233 -2.54 15.43 0.88
CA GLN A 233 -1.95 15.59 -0.44
C GLN A 233 -2.93 15.16 -1.54
N SER A 234 -3.56 14.00 -1.41
CA SER A 234 -4.49 13.50 -2.43
C SER A 234 -5.71 14.41 -2.63
N TYR A 235 -6.22 15.05 -1.58
CA TYR A 235 -7.31 16.02 -1.74
C TYR A 235 -6.87 17.26 -2.53
N LEU A 236 -5.60 17.66 -2.40
CA LEU A 236 -5.00 18.79 -3.11
C LEU A 236 -4.69 18.45 -4.58
N GLU A 237 -4.07 17.29 -4.80
CA GLU A 237 -3.45 16.88 -6.08
C GLU A 237 -4.33 15.96 -6.94
N LYS A 238 -5.49 15.50 -6.47
CA LYS A 238 -6.40 14.65 -7.27
C LYS A 238 -6.64 15.20 -8.69
N PRO A 239 -6.94 14.34 -9.69
CA PRO A 239 -7.06 14.74 -11.10
C PRO A 239 -8.01 15.93 -11.34
N ILE A 240 -9.16 15.95 -10.66
CA ILE A 240 -10.07 17.11 -10.59
C ILE A 240 -9.93 17.75 -9.20
N GLY A 241 -8.88 18.54 -9.03
CA GLY A 241 -8.42 19.09 -7.76
C GLY A 241 -8.02 20.55 -7.86
N MET A 242 -7.66 21.14 -6.72
CA MET A 242 -7.27 22.56 -6.65
C MET A 242 -5.99 22.83 -7.43
N HIS A 243 -5.03 21.90 -7.34
CA HIS A 243 -3.76 21.98 -8.06
C HIS A 243 -3.98 21.94 -9.58
N SER A 244 -4.62 20.88 -10.09
CA SER A 244 -4.83 20.69 -11.52
C SER A 244 -5.75 21.74 -12.14
N SER A 245 -6.80 22.17 -11.42
CA SER A 245 -7.76 23.14 -11.97
C SER A 245 -7.13 24.49 -12.23
N ILE A 246 -6.22 24.95 -11.39
CA ILE A 246 -5.48 26.19 -11.65
C ILE A 246 -4.74 26.00 -12.96
N HIS A 247 -3.77 25.08 -13.07
CA HIS A 247 -3.03 24.81 -14.33
C HIS A 247 -3.94 24.84 -15.57
N LEU A 248 -4.96 24.00 -15.59
CA LEU A 248 -5.82 23.83 -16.76
C LEU A 248 -6.65 25.08 -17.09
N MET A 249 -7.07 25.87 -16.10
CA MET A 249 -7.89 27.06 -16.32
C MET A 249 -7.14 28.20 -17.00
N MET A 250 -5.83 28.32 -16.83
CA MET A 250 -5.09 29.40 -17.48
C MET A 250 -4.81 29.16 -18.97
N GLY A 251 -5.06 27.94 -19.47
CA GLY A 251 -4.76 27.55 -20.85
C GLY A 251 -3.31 27.89 -21.23
N GLY A 252 -3.04 28.03 -22.53
CA GLY A 252 -1.69 28.33 -23.03
C GLY A 252 -0.63 27.44 -22.40
N ASP A 253 0.44 28.05 -21.87
CA ASP A 253 1.56 27.32 -21.26
C ASP A 253 1.21 26.69 -19.90
N MET A 254 0.52 27.40 -19.01
CA MET A 254 0.07 26.86 -17.72
C MET A 254 -0.90 25.68 -17.88
N GLY A 255 -1.79 25.76 -18.88
CA GLY A 255 -2.73 24.70 -19.24
C GLY A 255 -2.08 23.56 -20.02
N THR A 256 -0.79 23.66 -20.32
CA THR A 256 -0.01 22.69 -21.09
C THR A 256 -0.59 22.41 -22.48
N LEU A 257 -1.20 23.43 -23.10
CA LEU A 257 -1.66 23.34 -24.48
C LEU A 257 -0.47 23.41 -25.42
N CYS A 258 -0.40 22.51 -26.40
CA CYS A 258 0.66 22.53 -27.40
C CYS A 258 0.68 23.88 -28.13
N PRO A 259 1.87 24.47 -28.39
CA PRO A 259 2.01 25.56 -29.35
C PRO A 259 1.32 25.27 -30.68
N ALA A 260 0.66 26.27 -31.26
CA ALA A 260 -0.10 26.10 -32.49
C ALA A 260 0.72 25.40 -33.58
N GLY A 261 0.18 24.31 -34.13
CA GLY A 261 0.85 23.52 -35.17
C GLY A 261 1.92 22.53 -34.68
N THR A 262 2.10 22.37 -33.37
CA THR A 262 3.07 21.41 -32.78
C THR A 262 2.41 20.16 -32.19
N GLU A 263 1.09 20.09 -32.17
CA GLU A 263 0.35 18.90 -31.71
C GLU A 263 0.68 17.66 -32.55
N GLY A 264 0.94 16.53 -31.88
CA GLY A 264 1.28 15.27 -32.55
C GLY A 264 2.72 15.21 -33.07
N THR A 265 3.56 16.19 -32.73
CA THR A 265 4.99 16.21 -33.09
C THR A 265 5.86 15.69 -31.95
N GLU A 266 7.14 15.43 -32.21
CA GLU A 266 8.12 15.07 -31.16
C GLU A 266 8.27 16.13 -30.06
N TYR A 267 7.89 17.37 -30.35
CA TYR A 267 7.98 18.49 -29.40
C TYR A 267 6.73 18.59 -28.51
N CYS A 268 5.56 18.20 -29.02
CA CYS A 268 4.32 18.14 -28.25
C CYS A 268 3.46 16.95 -28.71
N PRO A 269 3.74 15.73 -28.20
CA PRO A 269 3.15 14.50 -28.71
C PRO A 269 1.63 14.44 -28.52
N VAL A 270 1.13 14.98 -27.42
CA VAL A 270 -0.29 15.02 -27.06
C VAL A 270 -0.64 16.38 -26.46
N GLN A 271 -1.87 16.84 -26.66
CA GLN A 271 -2.35 18.01 -25.93
C GLN A 271 -2.42 17.71 -24.43
N ARG A 272 -2.07 18.71 -23.61
CA ARG A 272 -2.14 18.68 -22.15
C ARG A 272 -1.26 17.59 -21.49
N PRO A 273 0.04 17.48 -21.82
CA PRO A 273 0.93 16.48 -21.23
C PRO A 273 1.32 16.78 -19.76
N ALA A 274 0.84 17.88 -19.16
CA ALA A 274 1.13 18.31 -17.78
C ALA A 274 2.60 18.65 -17.46
N THR A 275 3.50 18.75 -18.46
CA THR A 275 4.94 18.82 -18.21
C THR A 275 5.56 20.23 -18.22
N PHE A 276 5.07 21.17 -19.04
CA PHE A 276 5.73 22.47 -19.26
C PHE A 276 5.03 23.68 -18.63
N SER A 277 4.14 23.49 -17.66
CA SER A 277 3.44 24.60 -16.97
C SER A 277 4.39 25.59 -16.29
N ALA A 278 5.59 25.15 -15.90
CA ALA A 278 6.63 26.00 -15.33
C ALA A 278 7.18 27.09 -16.28
N ASN A 279 6.83 27.04 -17.58
CA ASN A 279 7.10 28.11 -18.55
C ASN A 279 6.56 29.46 -18.09
N ASP A 280 5.39 29.46 -17.44
CA ASP A 280 4.77 30.69 -16.93
C ASP A 280 5.24 30.98 -15.50
N VAL A 281 5.61 32.24 -15.25
CA VAL A 281 6.00 32.69 -13.91
C VAL A 281 4.87 32.54 -12.88
N ILE A 282 3.59 32.52 -13.31
CA ILE A 282 2.43 32.24 -12.43
C ILE A 282 2.52 30.87 -11.77
N PHE A 283 3.19 29.90 -12.40
CA PHE A 283 3.51 28.61 -11.79
C PHE A 283 4.12 28.78 -10.38
N HIS A 284 5.05 29.72 -10.23
CA HIS A 284 5.76 29.96 -8.97
C HIS A 284 4.84 30.51 -7.89
N LEU A 285 3.90 31.38 -8.27
CA LEU A 285 2.91 31.92 -7.36
C LEU A 285 1.86 30.86 -6.97
N HIS A 286 1.41 30.05 -7.93
CA HIS A 286 0.48 28.95 -7.72
C HIS A 286 1.06 27.89 -6.77
N HIS A 287 2.24 27.36 -7.09
CA HIS A 287 2.93 26.40 -6.23
C HIS A 287 3.39 27.05 -4.90
N GLY A 288 3.59 28.36 -4.89
CA GLY A 288 3.75 29.16 -3.68
C GLY A 288 2.57 29.00 -2.72
N ASN A 289 1.34 29.00 -3.24
CA ASN A 289 0.13 28.80 -2.44
C ASN A 289 -0.10 27.33 -2.07
N VAL A 290 0.21 26.39 -2.96
CA VAL A 290 0.24 24.95 -2.63
C VAL A 290 1.13 24.70 -1.40
N ASP A 291 2.33 25.29 -1.40
CA ASP A 291 3.27 25.18 -0.28
C ASP A 291 2.77 25.89 1.00
N ARG A 292 2.13 27.06 0.85
CA ARG A 292 1.46 27.76 1.96
C ARG A 292 0.37 26.91 2.59
N LEU A 293 -0.51 26.29 1.79
CA LEU A 293 -1.59 25.45 2.28
C LEU A 293 -1.04 24.24 3.04
N TRP A 294 0.06 23.66 2.54
CA TRP A 294 0.78 22.61 3.27
C TRP A 294 1.37 23.10 4.59
N TRP A 295 2.01 24.26 4.60
CA TRP A 295 2.51 24.89 5.83
C TRP A 295 1.39 25.16 6.84
N LEU A 296 0.25 25.72 6.41
CA LEU A 296 -0.91 25.97 7.27
C LEU A 296 -1.46 24.66 7.86
N TRP A 297 -1.48 23.57 7.09
CA TRP A 297 -1.87 22.26 7.62
C TRP A 297 -0.83 21.71 8.60
N GLN A 298 0.48 21.89 8.34
CA GLN A 298 1.56 21.50 9.26
C GLN A 298 1.45 22.21 10.60
N GLU A 299 1.12 23.50 10.62
CA GLU A 299 1.03 24.31 11.84
C GLU A 299 -0.22 24.02 12.69
N LYS A 300 -1.20 23.26 12.19
CA LYS A 300 -2.38 22.86 12.98
C LYS A 300 -2.07 21.87 14.09
N SER A 301 -1.07 20.99 13.92
CA SER A 301 -0.72 20.02 14.95
C SER A 301 0.73 19.52 14.82
N ASN A 302 1.32 19.10 15.94
CA ASN A 302 2.64 18.45 15.93
C ASN A 302 2.65 17.14 15.12
N LYS A 303 1.51 16.45 15.01
CA LYS A 303 1.38 15.25 14.17
C LYS A 303 1.51 15.61 12.69
N ASN A 304 0.86 16.68 12.25
CA ASN A 304 0.94 17.17 10.87
C ASN A 304 2.34 17.67 10.52
N LYS A 305 2.98 18.40 11.44
CA LYS A 305 4.32 18.98 11.26
C LYS A 305 5.38 17.97 10.83
N TYR A 306 5.26 16.72 11.29
CA TYR A 306 6.19 15.64 10.98
C TYR A 306 5.56 14.51 10.15
N ALA A 307 4.34 14.68 9.63
CA ALA A 307 3.69 13.68 8.80
C ALA A 307 4.32 13.65 7.40
N PHE A 308 4.67 12.46 6.93
CA PHE A 308 5.17 12.22 5.58
C PHE A 308 4.91 10.75 5.22
N HIS A 309 4.28 10.51 4.07
CA HIS A 309 4.01 9.17 3.53
C HIS A 309 3.70 9.28 2.04
N GLY A 310 3.97 8.26 1.25
CA GLY A 310 3.64 8.21 -0.18
C GLY A 310 4.63 7.33 -0.95
N GLY A 311 4.19 6.83 -2.10
CA GLY A 311 5.00 5.99 -2.97
C GLY A 311 5.88 6.80 -3.92
N SER A 312 6.88 6.17 -4.53
CA SER A 312 7.78 6.80 -5.51
C SER A 312 7.30 6.69 -6.95
N ILE A 313 6.31 5.84 -7.23
CA ILE A 313 5.83 5.61 -8.60
C ILE A 313 4.41 6.18 -8.72
N GLN A 314 4.19 6.97 -9.77
CA GLN A 314 2.87 7.51 -10.09
C GLN A 314 1.94 6.39 -10.61
N ASN A 315 0.72 6.31 -10.08
CA ASN A 315 -0.31 5.41 -10.60
C ASN A 315 -1.71 6.08 -10.51
N ILE A 316 -2.05 6.84 -11.55
CA ILE A 316 -3.31 7.57 -11.62
C ILE A 316 -4.49 6.63 -11.90
N SER A 317 -4.26 5.50 -12.58
CA SER A 317 -5.30 4.51 -12.91
C SER A 317 -5.84 3.78 -11.67
N ALA A 318 -5.03 3.66 -10.61
CA ALA A 318 -5.41 3.08 -9.32
C ALA A 318 -5.38 4.14 -8.20
N PHE A 319 -5.87 5.35 -8.47
CA PHE A 319 -5.80 6.48 -7.53
C PHE A 319 -6.48 6.19 -6.18
N ASP A 320 -7.55 5.41 -6.13
CA ASP A 320 -8.22 5.04 -4.87
C ASP A 320 -7.35 4.13 -3.99
N GLN A 321 -6.50 3.29 -4.61
CA GLN A 321 -5.57 2.40 -3.91
C GLN A 321 -4.25 3.10 -3.56
N TYR A 322 -3.73 3.94 -4.46
CA TYR A 322 -2.45 4.62 -4.33
C TYR A 322 -2.58 6.14 -4.53
N PRO A 323 -3.32 6.85 -3.65
CA PRO A 323 -3.72 8.25 -3.85
C PRO A 323 -2.59 9.28 -3.81
N ASN A 324 -1.38 8.87 -3.37
CA ASN A 324 -0.16 9.67 -3.48
C ASN A 324 1.06 8.80 -3.81
N GLY A 325 0.86 7.86 -4.74
CA GLY A 325 1.90 7.04 -5.35
C GLY A 325 1.95 5.62 -4.80
N GLN A 326 2.34 4.68 -5.67
CA GLN A 326 2.52 3.27 -5.34
C GLN A 326 3.98 2.99 -4.90
N PRO A 327 4.24 1.88 -4.20
CA PRO A 327 5.58 1.52 -3.74
C PRO A 327 6.61 1.53 -4.88
N PRO A 328 7.91 1.75 -4.59
CA PRO A 328 8.54 1.84 -3.27
C PRO A 328 8.07 2.99 -2.37
N TRP A 329 7.91 2.73 -1.06
CA TRP A 329 7.48 3.73 -0.09
C TRP A 329 8.61 4.70 0.26
N LEU A 330 8.33 5.99 0.17
CA LEU A 330 9.28 7.05 0.49
C LEU A 330 9.33 7.30 1.99
N ASN A 331 10.50 7.74 2.46
CA ASN A 331 10.72 8.12 3.85
C ASN A 331 11.46 9.46 3.93
N LYS A 332 11.59 10.01 5.14
CA LYS A 332 12.24 11.32 5.37
C LYS A 332 13.74 11.36 5.05
N SER A 333 14.36 10.20 4.83
CA SER A 333 15.75 10.07 4.39
C SER A 333 15.89 9.85 2.89
N THR A 334 14.77 9.69 2.15
CA THR A 334 14.77 9.66 0.70
C THR A 334 15.33 10.99 0.17
N ARG A 335 16.29 10.89 -0.76
CA ARG A 335 16.82 12.07 -1.45
C ARG A 335 15.76 12.66 -2.37
N ILE A 336 15.65 13.97 -2.37
CA ILE A 336 14.81 14.68 -3.32
C ILE A 336 15.55 14.70 -4.68
N PRO A 337 14.95 14.20 -5.76
CA PRO A 337 15.53 14.21 -7.12
C PRO A 337 16.03 15.61 -7.49
N ASN A 338 17.25 15.71 -8.03
CA ASN A 338 17.93 16.97 -8.39
C ASN A 338 18.08 18.03 -7.26
N ALA A 339 17.80 17.74 -5.98
CA ALA A 339 17.91 18.70 -4.87
C ALA A 339 19.36 18.96 -4.38
N VAL A 340 20.36 18.58 -5.17
CA VAL A 340 21.76 18.90 -4.88
C VAL A 340 22.21 20.01 -5.81
N SER A 341 21.84 21.24 -5.46
CA SER A 341 22.61 22.41 -5.87
C SER A 341 24.07 22.20 -5.42
N SER A 342 24.99 22.20 -6.40
CA SER A 342 26.44 22.06 -6.25
C SER A 342 26.95 20.68 -5.80
N VAL A 343 26.88 19.68 -6.68
CA VAL A 343 27.99 18.70 -6.74
C VAL A 343 29.14 19.40 -7.46
N MET A 344 30.20 19.73 -6.72
CA MET A 344 31.44 20.26 -7.28
C MET A 344 31.89 19.36 -8.44
N ASN A 345 32.03 19.96 -9.62
CA ASN A 345 32.61 19.31 -10.78
C ASN A 345 34.08 18.99 -10.45
N ALA A 346 34.55 17.77 -10.73
CA ALA A 346 35.96 17.40 -10.57
C ALA A 346 36.89 18.34 -11.37
N ARG A 347 36.38 18.97 -12.44
CA ARG A 347 37.09 19.99 -13.23
C ARG A 347 37.26 21.35 -12.52
N THR A 348 36.54 21.58 -11.43
CA THR A 348 36.60 22.80 -10.60
C THR A 348 37.18 22.55 -9.21
N ALA A 349 37.54 21.29 -8.91
CA ALA A 349 38.15 20.91 -7.65
C ALA A 349 39.60 21.42 -7.62
N THR A 350 39.88 22.36 -6.71
CA THR A 350 41.25 22.87 -6.48
C THR A 350 42.01 22.02 -5.46
N ARG A 351 41.36 21.02 -4.85
CA ARG A 351 41.91 20.12 -3.83
C ARG A 351 41.70 18.66 -4.23
N ILE A 352 42.71 17.84 -3.93
CA ILE A 352 42.73 16.40 -4.30
C ILE A 352 41.64 15.59 -3.58
N GLU A 353 41.24 16.02 -2.39
CA GLU A 353 40.21 15.40 -1.56
C GLU A 353 38.83 15.45 -2.24
N ASP A 354 38.54 16.55 -2.95
CA ASP A 354 37.28 16.77 -3.64
C ASP A 354 37.19 15.92 -4.93
N VAL A 355 38.33 15.67 -5.58
CA VAL A 355 38.42 14.78 -6.76
C VAL A 355 38.22 13.32 -6.35
N LEU A 356 38.81 12.88 -5.25
CA LEU A 356 38.68 11.52 -4.74
C LEU A 356 37.25 11.20 -4.27
N ALA A 357 36.57 12.18 -3.67
CA ALA A 357 35.16 12.06 -3.31
C ALA A 357 34.25 11.95 -4.55
N ALA A 358 34.53 12.70 -5.62
CA ALA A 358 33.80 12.61 -6.88
C ALA A 358 34.06 11.27 -7.61
N LEU A 359 35.28 10.74 -7.54
CA LEU A 359 35.65 9.46 -8.14
C LEU A 359 34.97 8.28 -7.44
N SER A 360 35.06 8.21 -6.10
CA SER A 360 34.41 7.15 -5.32
C SER A 360 32.89 7.15 -5.50
N LYS A 361 32.28 8.33 -5.72
CA LYS A 361 30.87 8.44 -6.07
C LYS A 361 30.58 7.89 -7.46
N SER A 362 31.43 8.17 -8.45
CA SER A 362 31.25 7.68 -9.82
C SER A 362 31.40 6.16 -9.91
N GLU A 363 32.35 5.57 -9.16
CA GLU A 363 32.54 4.12 -9.09
C GLU A 363 31.33 3.40 -8.44
N ALA A 364 30.71 4.03 -7.44
CA ALA A 364 29.48 3.51 -6.83
C ALA A 364 28.29 3.55 -7.80
N GLU A 365 28.15 4.66 -8.54
CA GLU A 365 27.11 4.81 -9.57
C GLU A 365 27.32 3.82 -10.74
N GLU A 366 28.56 3.56 -11.16
CA GLU A 366 28.90 2.57 -12.21
C GLU A 366 28.54 1.14 -11.80
N SER A 367 28.82 0.76 -10.56
CA SER A 367 28.52 -0.57 -10.02
C SER A 367 27.02 -0.83 -9.96
N GLU A 368 26.24 0.17 -9.53
CA GLU A 368 24.78 0.08 -9.48
C GLU A 368 24.17 0.00 -10.89
N LEU A 369 24.67 0.80 -11.83
CA LEU A 369 24.23 0.78 -13.23
C LEU A 369 24.52 -0.57 -13.90
N SER A 370 25.69 -1.15 -13.63
CA SER A 370 26.09 -2.45 -14.17
C SER A 370 25.19 -3.59 -13.67
N HIS A 371 24.72 -3.50 -12.42
CA HIS A 371 23.80 -4.49 -11.85
C HIS A 371 22.41 -4.41 -12.50
N SER A 372 21.87 -3.20 -12.62
CA SER A 372 20.57 -2.97 -13.29
C SER A 372 20.59 -3.36 -14.77
N LEU A 373 21.71 -3.12 -15.47
CA LEU A 373 21.85 -3.53 -16.87
C LEU A 373 21.86 -5.07 -17.03
N ALA A 374 22.48 -5.78 -16.09
CA ALA A 374 22.49 -7.24 -16.11
C ALA A 374 21.09 -7.82 -15.96
N GLU A 375 20.25 -7.24 -15.08
CA GLU A 375 18.85 -7.65 -14.90
C GLU A 375 18.02 -7.42 -16.17
N ILE A 376 18.13 -6.25 -16.81
CA ILE A 376 17.38 -5.91 -18.04
C ILE A 376 17.78 -6.82 -19.22
N ILE A 377 19.05 -7.19 -19.33
CA ILE A 377 19.52 -8.08 -20.40
C ILE A 377 18.86 -9.47 -20.30
N THR A 378 18.56 -9.95 -19.08
CA THR A 378 17.89 -11.24 -18.86
C THR A 378 16.48 -11.32 -19.47
N ASP A 379 15.79 -10.19 -19.64
CA ASP A 379 14.42 -10.15 -20.17
C ASP A 379 14.33 -9.98 -21.69
N ARG A 380 15.47 -9.76 -22.37
CA ARG A 380 15.55 -9.47 -23.81
C ARG A 380 14.85 -10.51 -24.70
N ASP A 381 15.02 -11.79 -24.38
CA ASP A 381 14.51 -12.88 -25.22
C ASP A 381 12.99 -13.06 -25.09
N ARG A 382 12.42 -12.70 -23.93
CA ARG A 382 10.97 -12.67 -23.71
C ARG A 382 10.31 -11.58 -24.55
N ILE A 383 10.87 -10.37 -24.56
CA ILE A 383 10.35 -9.23 -25.34
C ILE A 383 10.39 -9.52 -26.83
N ARG A 384 11.49 -10.10 -27.34
CA ARG A 384 11.59 -10.52 -28.75
C ARG A 384 10.48 -11.49 -29.17
N THR A 385 10.13 -12.42 -28.30
CA THR A 385 9.08 -13.42 -28.57
C THR A 385 7.69 -12.77 -28.63
N ALA A 386 7.43 -11.78 -27.78
CA ALA A 386 6.18 -11.02 -27.80
C ALA A 386 6.05 -10.14 -29.05
N LEU A 387 7.14 -9.48 -29.47
CA LEU A 387 7.16 -8.63 -30.65
C LEU A 387 6.84 -9.42 -31.94
N ALA A 388 7.43 -10.61 -32.08
CA ALA A 388 7.17 -11.48 -33.23
C ALA A 388 5.70 -11.93 -33.32
N ARG A 389 4.98 -12.05 -32.20
CA ARG A 389 3.54 -12.34 -32.21
C ARG A 389 2.72 -11.15 -32.70
N LEU A 390 3.12 -9.94 -32.31
CA LEU A 390 2.46 -8.70 -32.71
C LEU A 390 2.62 -8.42 -34.20
N GLU A 391 3.83 -8.62 -34.75
CA GLU A 391 4.10 -8.48 -36.19
C GLU A 391 3.22 -9.39 -37.06
N ASN A 392 2.91 -10.59 -36.57
CA ASN A 392 2.02 -11.52 -37.28
C ASN A 392 0.53 -11.10 -37.26
N LEU A 393 0.14 -10.20 -36.36
CA LEU A 393 -1.26 -9.77 -36.15
C LEU A 393 -1.62 -8.53 -36.96
N VAL A 394 -0.64 -7.66 -37.23
CA VAL A 394 -0.80 -6.42 -38.04
C VAL A 394 -1.49 -6.67 -39.39
N PRO A 395 -1.04 -7.61 -40.26
CA PRO A 395 -1.67 -7.80 -41.57
C PRO A 395 -3.11 -8.31 -41.50
N VAL A 396 -3.49 -8.96 -40.40
CA VAL A 396 -4.88 -9.42 -40.17
C VAL A 396 -5.79 -8.23 -39.86
N LEU A 397 -5.31 -7.29 -39.04
CA LEU A 397 -6.03 -6.07 -38.67
C LEU A 397 -6.22 -5.14 -39.88
N ASP A 398 -5.17 -4.94 -40.68
CA ASP A 398 -5.25 -4.12 -41.90
C ASP A 398 -6.31 -4.66 -42.89
N GLY A 399 -6.38 -5.99 -43.02
CA GLY A 399 -7.38 -6.65 -43.85
C GLY A 399 -8.82 -6.45 -43.35
N LEU A 400 -9.03 -6.30 -42.03
CA LEU A 400 -10.33 -6.01 -41.44
C LEU A 400 -10.71 -4.53 -41.62
N VAL A 401 -9.75 -3.61 -41.46
CA VAL A 401 -9.97 -2.17 -41.67
C VAL A 401 -10.40 -1.88 -43.11
N GLN A 402 -9.72 -2.46 -44.11
CA GLN A 402 -10.12 -2.30 -45.51
C GLN A 402 -11.54 -2.81 -45.80
N LYS A 403 -11.93 -3.94 -45.19
CA LYS A 403 -13.29 -4.48 -45.31
C LYS A 403 -14.32 -3.55 -44.67
N GLY A 404 -13.99 -2.95 -43.52
CA GLY A 404 -14.81 -1.96 -42.83
C GLY A 404 -15.06 -0.70 -43.66
N GLU A 405 -14.02 -0.12 -44.26
CA GLU A 405 -14.15 1.07 -45.11
C GLU A 405 -14.97 0.80 -46.38
N LYS A 406 -14.82 -0.40 -46.98
CA LYS A 406 -15.63 -0.79 -48.13
C LYS A 406 -17.11 -0.96 -47.78
N LEU A 407 -17.40 -1.48 -46.58
CA LEU A 407 -18.77 -1.59 -46.07
C LEU A 407 -19.38 -0.22 -45.81
N LYS A 408 -18.64 0.68 -45.16
CA LYS A 408 -19.05 2.07 -44.89
C LYS A 408 -19.43 2.81 -46.19
N GLY A 409 -18.62 2.67 -47.25
CA GLY A 409 -18.92 3.28 -48.55
C GLY A 409 -20.17 2.71 -49.25
N ASN A 410 -20.51 1.45 -49.02
CA ASN A 410 -21.74 0.84 -49.54
C ASN A 410 -22.98 1.26 -48.74
N VAL A 411 -22.86 1.31 -47.42
CA VAL A 411 -23.94 1.73 -46.51
C VAL A 411 -24.26 3.21 -46.72
N GLY A 412 -23.25 4.08 -46.89
CA GLY A 412 -23.44 5.52 -47.11
C GLY A 412 -24.29 5.84 -48.36
N ARG A 413 -23.98 5.21 -49.50
CA ARG A 413 -24.78 5.38 -50.73
C ARG A 413 -26.22 4.87 -50.61
N THR A 414 -26.41 3.83 -49.80
CA THR A 414 -27.74 3.29 -49.51
C THR A 414 -28.53 4.21 -48.58
N ALA A 415 -27.85 4.84 -47.61
CA ALA A 415 -28.43 5.81 -46.69
C ALA A 415 -28.91 7.09 -47.41
N GLU A 416 -28.11 7.66 -48.33
CA GLU A 416 -28.53 8.82 -49.13
C GLU A 416 -29.79 8.54 -49.96
N THR A 417 -29.89 7.34 -50.53
CA THR A 417 -31.06 6.93 -51.32
C THR A 417 -32.29 6.71 -50.43
N ALA A 418 -32.09 6.12 -49.25
CA ALA A 418 -33.13 5.92 -48.25
C ALA A 418 -33.62 7.24 -47.63
N GLU A 419 -32.75 8.24 -47.48
CA GLU A 419 -33.09 9.54 -46.90
C GLU A 419 -34.03 10.34 -47.82
N ARG A 420 -33.79 10.26 -49.14
CA ARG A 420 -34.64 10.88 -50.18
C ARG A 420 -36.04 10.27 -50.26
N VAL A 421 -36.16 8.94 -50.14
CA VAL A 421 -37.46 8.23 -50.16
C VAL A 421 -38.19 8.35 -48.81
N GLY A 422 -37.44 8.37 -47.71
CA GLY A 422 -37.99 8.50 -46.36
C GLY A 422 -38.59 9.87 -46.07
N ALA A 423 -38.18 10.94 -46.75
CA ALA A 423 -38.70 12.29 -46.52
C ALA A 423 -40.20 12.42 -46.86
N ASP A 424 -40.64 11.81 -47.96
CA ASP A 424 -42.04 11.84 -48.40
C ASP A 424 -42.91 10.87 -47.58
N VAL A 425 -42.36 9.73 -47.15
CA VAL A 425 -43.05 8.74 -46.31
C VAL A 425 -43.24 9.24 -44.87
N ARG A 426 -42.29 10.00 -44.31
CA ARG A 426 -42.39 10.61 -42.96
C ARG A 426 -43.56 11.60 -42.84
N GLY A 427 -43.99 12.22 -43.94
CA GLY A 427 -45.16 13.10 -43.96
C GLY A 427 -46.48 12.33 -43.75
N LEU A 428 -46.62 11.18 -44.41
CA LEU A 428 -47.80 10.32 -44.32
C LEU A 428 -47.84 9.52 -43.00
N GLU A 429 -46.69 9.00 -42.55
CA GLU A 429 -46.57 8.28 -41.27
C GLU A 429 -46.87 9.17 -40.05
N ARG A 430 -46.56 10.47 -40.11
CA ARG A 430 -46.85 11.41 -39.02
C ARG A 430 -48.34 11.61 -38.81
N VAL A 431 -49.14 11.58 -39.88
CA VAL A 431 -50.61 11.70 -39.81
C VAL A 431 -51.23 10.38 -39.35
N MET A 432 -50.79 9.24 -39.90
CA MET A 432 -51.26 7.91 -39.48
C MET A 432 -50.89 7.60 -38.01
N GLY A 433 -49.68 7.99 -37.58
CA GLY A 433 -49.22 7.84 -36.19
C GLY A 433 -50.07 8.63 -35.19
N ARG A 434 -50.49 9.86 -35.53
CA ARG A 434 -51.37 10.66 -34.67
C ARG A 434 -52.76 10.04 -34.50
N VAL A 435 -53.33 9.46 -35.55
CA VAL A 435 -54.63 8.77 -35.49
C VAL A 435 -54.53 7.48 -34.66
N ARG A 436 -53.45 6.71 -34.83
CA ARG A 436 -53.23 5.47 -34.06
C ARG A 436 -53.05 5.73 -32.56
N VAL A 437 -52.27 6.74 -32.20
CA VAL A 437 -52.07 7.15 -30.80
C VAL A 437 -53.38 7.63 -30.16
N ALA A 438 -54.24 8.33 -30.93
CA ALA A 438 -55.56 8.74 -30.45
C ALA A 438 -56.50 7.54 -30.20
N ALA A 439 -56.53 6.56 -31.10
CA ALA A 439 -57.34 5.34 -30.93
C ALA A 439 -56.86 4.48 -29.75
N GLU A 440 -55.54 4.37 -29.57
CA GLU A 440 -54.93 3.63 -28.45
C GLU A 440 -55.26 4.26 -27.10
N ARG A 441 -55.20 5.60 -26.99
CA ARG A 441 -55.59 6.32 -25.76
C ARG A 441 -57.07 6.12 -25.41
N VAL A 442 -57.97 6.10 -26.40
CA VAL A 442 -59.40 5.83 -26.16
C VAL A 442 -59.62 4.39 -25.68
N GLY A 443 -58.90 3.41 -26.25
CA GLY A 443 -58.93 2.02 -25.80
C GLY A 443 -58.45 1.87 -24.35
N GLN A 444 -57.34 2.51 -24.00
CA GLN A 444 -56.78 2.50 -22.64
C GLN A 444 -57.74 3.10 -21.60
N VAL A 445 -58.49 4.16 -21.94
CA VAL A 445 -59.52 4.73 -21.04
C VAL A 445 -60.73 3.80 -20.88
N ALA A 446 -61.13 3.10 -21.94
CA ALA A 446 -62.21 2.11 -21.87
C ALA A 446 -61.82 0.90 -20.99
N ASP A 447 -60.61 0.40 -21.15
CA ASP A 447 -60.06 -0.68 -20.32
C ASP A 447 -59.92 -0.28 -18.84
N ALA A 448 -59.48 0.96 -18.56
CA ALA A 448 -59.43 1.50 -17.19
C ALA A 448 -60.82 1.51 -16.54
N LYS A 449 -61.82 2.04 -17.26
CA LYS A 449 -63.21 2.10 -16.76
C LYS A 449 -63.77 0.72 -16.45
N ALA A 450 -63.58 -0.25 -17.35
CA ALA A 450 -64.03 -1.61 -17.14
C ALA A 450 -63.31 -2.30 -15.97
N SER A 451 -62.00 -2.05 -15.81
CA SER A 451 -61.19 -2.64 -14.74
C SER A 451 -61.54 -2.10 -13.36
N LEU A 452 -61.82 -0.80 -13.24
CA LEU A 452 -62.25 -0.19 -11.98
C LEU A 452 -63.65 -0.64 -11.54
N ALA A 453 -64.59 -0.75 -12.46
CA ALA A 453 -65.91 -1.29 -12.17
C ALA A 453 -65.86 -2.76 -11.72
N ALA A 454 -65.04 -3.58 -12.41
CA ALA A 454 -64.85 -4.98 -12.05
C ALA A 454 -64.10 -5.16 -10.71
N LEU A 455 -63.16 -4.26 -10.40
CA LEU A 455 -62.46 -4.23 -9.11
C LEU A 455 -63.45 -4.02 -7.95
N GLN A 456 -64.31 -3.01 -8.04
CA GLN A 456 -65.30 -2.71 -7.01
C GLN A 456 -66.26 -3.88 -6.80
N ALA A 457 -66.78 -4.47 -7.87
CA ALA A 457 -67.66 -5.63 -7.79
C ALA A 457 -66.99 -6.87 -7.15
N ALA A 458 -65.71 -7.11 -7.44
CA ALA A 458 -64.95 -8.22 -6.84
C ALA A 458 -64.67 -8.00 -5.34
N MET A 459 -64.43 -6.74 -4.93
CA MET A 459 -64.26 -6.38 -3.51
C MET A 459 -65.55 -6.59 -2.71
N GLU A 460 -66.71 -6.24 -3.26
CA GLU A 460 -68.02 -6.48 -2.63
C GLU A 460 -68.33 -7.98 -2.46
N GLN A 461 -67.90 -8.80 -3.42
CA GLN A 461 -68.04 -10.26 -3.39
C GLN A 461 -67.00 -10.95 -2.48
N ARG A 462 -66.05 -10.20 -1.89
CA ARG A 462 -64.91 -10.72 -1.12
C ARG A 462 -64.03 -11.70 -1.91
N ASP A 463 -64.01 -11.59 -3.24
CA ASP A 463 -63.09 -12.35 -4.08
C ASP A 463 -61.79 -11.56 -4.27
N TRP A 464 -60.90 -11.75 -3.29
CA TRP A 464 -59.63 -11.04 -3.18
C TRP A 464 -58.66 -11.30 -4.34
N GLU A 465 -58.70 -12.49 -4.95
CA GLU A 465 -57.78 -12.85 -6.05
C GLU A 465 -58.24 -12.22 -7.37
N THR A 466 -59.55 -12.16 -7.60
CA THR A 466 -60.13 -11.46 -8.75
C THR A 466 -60.02 -9.95 -8.58
N ALA A 467 -60.25 -9.42 -7.39
CA ALA A 467 -60.04 -8.01 -7.07
C ALA A 467 -58.58 -7.59 -7.33
N ALA A 468 -57.59 -8.36 -6.86
CA ALA A 468 -56.18 -8.07 -7.10
C ALA A 468 -55.80 -8.04 -8.60
N ARG A 469 -56.35 -8.96 -9.41
CA ARG A 469 -56.13 -8.99 -10.87
C ARG A 469 -56.70 -7.76 -11.59
N HIS A 470 -57.92 -7.34 -11.21
CA HIS A 470 -58.54 -6.15 -11.79
C HIS A 470 -57.84 -4.86 -11.33
N CYS A 471 -57.36 -4.83 -10.08
CA CYS A 471 -56.48 -3.76 -9.59
C CYS A 471 -55.20 -3.67 -10.43
N ALA A 472 -54.50 -4.79 -10.66
CA ALA A 472 -53.30 -4.84 -11.50
C ALA A 472 -53.57 -4.34 -12.93
N ARG A 473 -54.71 -4.75 -13.53
CA ARG A 473 -55.11 -4.32 -14.88
C ARG A 473 -55.43 -2.83 -14.96
N ALA A 474 -56.05 -2.26 -13.92
CA ALA A 474 -56.30 -0.82 -13.83
C ALA A 474 -54.99 -0.03 -13.66
N MET A 475 -54.00 -0.59 -12.93
CA MET A 475 -52.68 0.02 -12.73
C MET A 475 -51.77 -0.04 -13.95
N ALA A 476 -51.98 -1.01 -14.86
CA ALA A 476 -51.22 -1.13 -16.10
C ALA A 476 -51.53 -0.01 -17.12
N VAL A 477 -52.59 0.77 -16.90
CA VAL A 477 -52.96 1.90 -17.75
C VAL A 477 -52.02 3.08 -17.46
N PRO A 478 -51.39 3.70 -18.48
CA PRO A 478 -50.44 4.80 -18.27
C PRO A 478 -51.03 5.96 -17.48
N LYS A 479 -50.25 6.53 -16.56
CA LYS A 479 -50.68 7.62 -15.68
C LYS A 479 -51.12 8.85 -16.45
N GLU A 480 -50.47 9.15 -17.58
CA GLU A 480 -50.81 10.28 -18.46
C GLU A 480 -52.20 10.13 -19.10
N VAL A 481 -52.69 8.89 -19.21
CA VAL A 481 -54.01 8.58 -19.76
C VAL A 481 -55.06 8.56 -18.65
N MET A 482 -54.72 8.01 -17.48
CA MET A 482 -55.59 8.02 -16.29
C MET A 482 -55.86 9.43 -15.75
N ASP A 483 -54.84 10.29 -15.73
CA ASP A 483 -54.95 11.69 -15.29
C ASP A 483 -55.39 12.63 -16.42
N GLY A 484 -55.54 12.13 -17.65
CA GLY A 484 -55.91 12.92 -18.81
C GLY A 484 -57.33 13.50 -18.72
N PRO A 485 -57.60 14.66 -19.35
CA PRO A 485 -58.89 15.34 -19.26
C PRO A 485 -60.06 14.50 -19.82
N PHE A 486 -59.79 13.56 -20.74
CA PHE A 486 -60.79 12.64 -21.25
C PHE A 486 -61.18 11.55 -20.24
N ALA A 487 -60.21 10.98 -19.51
CA ALA A 487 -60.46 9.97 -18.49
C ALA A 487 -61.20 10.54 -17.27
N GLN A 488 -60.85 11.76 -16.86
CA GLN A 488 -61.52 12.47 -15.77
C GLN A 488 -63.01 12.75 -16.04
N VAL A 489 -63.43 12.75 -17.30
CA VAL A 489 -64.84 12.94 -17.68
C VAL A 489 -65.53 11.60 -18.02
N ALA A 490 -64.81 10.68 -18.66
CA ALA A 490 -65.41 9.45 -19.19
C ALA A 490 -65.52 8.30 -18.17
N ILE A 491 -64.63 8.25 -17.16
CA ILE A 491 -64.58 7.16 -16.19
C ILE A 491 -65.55 7.36 -15.01
N PRO A 492 -65.62 8.54 -14.37
CA PRO A 492 -66.55 8.75 -13.26
C PRO A 492 -67.99 8.39 -13.64
N SER A 493 -68.66 7.70 -12.74
CA SER A 493 -70.02 7.18 -12.94
C SER A 493 -70.82 7.34 -11.65
N THR A 494 -72.12 7.07 -11.71
CA THR A 494 -72.99 7.18 -10.52
C THR A 494 -72.54 6.28 -9.37
N ASP A 495 -71.87 5.16 -9.67
CA ASP A 495 -71.36 4.19 -8.69
C ASP A 495 -69.90 4.47 -8.25
N LEU A 496 -69.13 5.24 -9.03
CA LEU A 496 -67.75 5.65 -8.75
C LEU A 496 -67.62 7.16 -9.05
N PRO A 497 -68.00 8.03 -8.10
CA PRO A 497 -68.09 9.48 -8.34
C PRO A 497 -66.73 10.18 -8.35
N ASP A 498 -65.73 9.56 -7.74
CA ASP A 498 -64.39 10.11 -7.60
C ASP A 498 -63.59 9.99 -8.90
N PRO A 499 -62.56 10.82 -9.08
CA PRO A 499 -61.63 10.69 -10.18
C PRO A 499 -61.00 9.28 -10.23
N PRO A 500 -60.73 8.74 -11.42
CA PRO A 500 -60.28 7.35 -11.60
C PRO A 500 -59.00 7.00 -10.83
N THR A 501 -58.09 7.96 -10.63
CA THR A 501 -56.87 7.76 -9.83
C THR A 501 -57.13 7.73 -8.33
N GLN A 502 -58.09 8.52 -7.84
CA GLN A 502 -58.52 8.49 -6.45
C GLN A 502 -59.26 7.18 -6.13
N THR A 503 -60.19 6.77 -7.00
CA THR A 503 -60.91 5.50 -6.87
C THR A 503 -59.97 4.29 -6.81
N LEU A 504 -58.93 4.27 -7.65
CA LEU A 504 -57.93 3.21 -7.64
C LEU A 504 -57.09 3.22 -6.36
N ALA A 505 -56.72 4.40 -5.85
CA ALA A 505 -55.95 4.55 -4.62
C ALA A 505 -56.75 4.08 -3.38
N ASP A 506 -58.04 4.41 -3.32
CA ASP A 506 -58.91 4.02 -2.21
C ASP A 506 -59.17 2.51 -2.21
N ALA A 507 -59.43 1.92 -3.38
CA ALA A 507 -59.59 0.48 -3.55
C ALA A 507 -58.30 -0.29 -3.16
N ARG A 508 -57.13 0.23 -3.54
CA ARG A 508 -55.82 -0.35 -3.17
C ARG A 508 -55.57 -0.29 -1.67
N THR A 509 -55.91 0.82 -1.02
CA THR A 509 -55.76 0.99 0.44
C THR A 509 -56.65 0.02 1.21
N ALA A 510 -57.90 -0.17 0.76
CA ALA A 510 -58.83 -1.13 1.34
C ALA A 510 -58.36 -2.59 1.16
N LEU A 511 -57.89 -2.96 -0.04
CA LEU A 511 -57.33 -4.30 -0.30
C LEU A 511 -56.09 -4.58 0.54
N LEU A 512 -55.18 -3.62 0.67
CA LEU A 512 -53.97 -3.74 1.49
C LEU A 512 -54.32 -4.02 2.97
N GLY A 513 -55.29 -3.29 3.52
CA GLY A 513 -55.75 -3.51 4.89
C GLY A 513 -56.35 -4.90 5.13
N VAL A 514 -57.10 -5.42 4.15
CA VAL A 514 -57.66 -6.78 4.21
C VAL A 514 -56.56 -7.83 4.09
N PHE A 515 -55.65 -7.69 3.13
CA PHE A 515 -54.58 -8.68 2.91
C PHE A 515 -53.67 -8.80 4.12
N ARG A 516 -53.34 -7.68 4.78
CA ARG A 516 -52.54 -7.68 6.01
C ARG A 516 -53.23 -8.40 7.15
N LYS A 517 -54.52 -8.09 7.39
CA LYS A 517 -55.30 -8.73 8.45
C LYS A 517 -55.43 -10.25 8.26
N GLU A 518 -55.71 -10.70 7.04
CA GLU A 518 -55.84 -12.13 6.74
C GLU A 518 -54.49 -12.85 6.75
N PHE A 519 -53.41 -12.17 6.32
CA PHE A 519 -52.04 -12.70 6.43
C PHE A 519 -51.62 -12.88 7.89
N ASP A 520 -51.86 -11.89 8.75
CA ASP A 520 -51.53 -11.96 10.18
C ASP A 520 -52.33 -13.07 10.89
N ALA A 521 -53.61 -13.22 10.54
CA ALA A 521 -54.44 -14.32 11.05
C ALA A 521 -53.91 -15.70 10.62
N ALA A 522 -53.48 -15.84 9.37
CA ALA A 522 -52.86 -17.06 8.84
C ALA A 522 -51.50 -17.36 9.48
N ALA A 523 -50.69 -16.32 9.75
CA ALA A 523 -49.41 -16.43 10.45
C ALA A 523 -49.59 -16.93 11.90
N ILE A 524 -50.58 -16.40 12.61
CA ILE A 524 -50.94 -16.86 13.97
C ILE A 524 -51.45 -18.30 13.97
N ALA A 525 -52.27 -18.66 12.98
CA ALA A 525 -52.82 -20.02 12.82
C ALA A 525 -51.80 -21.04 12.28
N ARG A 526 -50.63 -20.60 11.80
CA ARG A 526 -49.55 -21.41 11.20
C ARG A 526 -50.02 -22.24 9.99
N ASP A 527 -50.91 -21.69 9.17
CA ASP A 527 -51.36 -22.34 7.95
C ASP A 527 -50.45 -21.96 6.76
N PRO A 528 -49.57 -22.86 6.29
CA PRO A 528 -48.63 -22.56 5.21
C PRO A 528 -49.35 -22.28 3.87
N VAL A 529 -50.55 -22.82 3.68
CA VAL A 529 -51.33 -22.64 2.45
C VAL A 529 -51.94 -21.25 2.43
N ALA A 530 -52.55 -20.82 3.55
CA ALA A 530 -53.11 -19.47 3.68
C ALA A 530 -52.03 -18.38 3.64
N ILE A 531 -50.88 -18.60 4.29
CA ILE A 531 -49.73 -17.68 4.25
C ILE A 531 -49.25 -17.49 2.80
N SER A 532 -48.98 -18.57 2.06
CA SER A 532 -48.55 -18.46 0.66
C SER A 532 -49.63 -17.86 -0.24
N ARG A 533 -50.92 -18.08 0.07
CA ARG A 533 -52.05 -17.55 -0.70
C ARG A 533 -52.16 -16.03 -0.61
N PHE A 534 -52.01 -15.44 0.57
CA PHE A 534 -52.05 -13.99 0.74
C PHE A 534 -50.71 -13.32 0.41
N PHE A 535 -49.58 -13.99 0.66
CA PHE A 535 -48.24 -13.49 0.31
C PHE A 535 -48.11 -13.15 -1.19
N LYS A 536 -48.62 -14.01 -2.09
CA LYS A 536 -48.58 -13.75 -3.54
C LYS A 536 -49.44 -12.56 -4.00
N LEU A 537 -50.35 -12.04 -3.16
CA LEU A 537 -51.30 -10.98 -3.56
C LEU A 537 -50.74 -9.56 -3.36
N PHE A 538 -49.79 -9.37 -2.44
CA PHE A 538 -49.19 -8.04 -2.19
C PHE A 538 -48.45 -7.45 -3.41
N PRO A 539 -47.64 -8.21 -4.18
CA PRO A 539 -47.02 -7.69 -5.40
C PRO A 539 -48.04 -7.33 -6.48
N THR A 540 -49.16 -8.07 -6.56
CA THR A 540 -50.19 -7.85 -7.59
C THR A 540 -50.94 -6.52 -7.46
N ILE A 541 -50.98 -5.94 -6.24
CA ILE A 541 -51.51 -4.59 -5.99
C ILE A 541 -50.39 -3.52 -5.89
N ASN A 542 -49.19 -3.85 -6.36
CA ASN A 542 -47.98 -3.00 -6.30
C ASN A 542 -47.60 -2.56 -4.87
N CYS A 543 -47.81 -3.42 -3.87
CA CYS A 543 -47.39 -3.19 -2.48
C CYS A 543 -46.39 -4.28 -2.02
N PRO A 544 -45.25 -4.49 -2.72
CA PRO A 544 -44.30 -5.54 -2.35
C PRO A 544 -43.66 -5.31 -0.98
N GLU A 545 -43.39 -4.06 -0.60
CA GLU A 545 -42.74 -3.72 0.67
C GLU A 545 -43.58 -4.13 1.90
N ASP A 546 -44.89 -3.88 1.86
CA ASP A 546 -45.80 -4.28 2.95
C ASP A 546 -45.90 -5.81 3.10
N GLY A 547 -45.87 -6.53 1.98
CA GLY A 547 -45.89 -7.99 1.99
C GLY A 547 -44.59 -8.60 2.52
N LEU A 548 -43.43 -8.06 2.11
CA LEU A 548 -42.13 -8.44 2.67
C LEU A 548 -42.04 -8.09 4.15
N ALA A 549 -42.63 -6.97 4.58
CA ALA A 549 -42.68 -6.58 5.97
C ALA A 549 -43.47 -7.56 6.83
N ALA A 550 -44.71 -7.89 6.44
CA ALA A 550 -45.54 -8.85 7.16
C ALA A 550 -44.90 -10.26 7.17
N TYR A 551 -44.29 -10.68 6.07
CA TYR A 551 -43.57 -11.94 5.99
C TYR A 551 -42.33 -11.97 6.89
N SER A 552 -41.59 -10.86 6.95
CA SER A 552 -40.46 -10.72 7.88
C SER A 552 -40.92 -10.85 9.33
N ASP A 553 -42.03 -10.23 9.71
CA ASP A 553 -42.59 -10.30 11.07
C ASP A 553 -42.97 -11.74 11.45
N PHE A 554 -43.51 -12.52 10.50
CA PHE A 554 -43.75 -13.96 10.68
C PHE A 554 -42.45 -14.75 10.90
N VAL A 555 -41.44 -14.56 10.05
CA VAL A 555 -40.15 -15.28 10.18
C VAL A 555 -39.41 -14.90 11.47
N LEU A 556 -39.58 -13.65 11.94
CA LEU A 556 -39.06 -13.18 13.22
C LEU A 556 -39.70 -13.89 14.42
N ASP A 557 -41.01 -14.13 14.41
CA ASP A 557 -41.70 -14.89 15.47
C ASP A 557 -41.19 -16.34 15.59
N LEU A 558 -40.72 -16.94 14.48
CA LEU A 558 -40.09 -18.26 14.47
C LEU A 558 -38.72 -18.27 15.19
N VAL A 559 -37.93 -17.19 15.07
CA VAL A 559 -36.63 -17.05 15.75
C VAL A 559 -36.82 -16.77 17.25
N ALA A 560 -37.76 -15.88 17.60
CA ALA A 560 -37.97 -15.43 18.98
C ALA A 560 -38.47 -16.52 19.93
N ARG A 561 -39.10 -17.59 19.42
CA ARG A 561 -39.70 -18.67 20.23
C ARG A 561 -38.80 -19.90 20.41
N ARG A 562 -37.53 -19.85 20.00
CA ARG A 562 -36.62 -21.01 20.06
C ARG A 562 -36.12 -21.28 21.48
N ALA A 563 -36.06 -22.56 21.84
CA ALA A 563 -35.59 -22.99 23.16
C ALA A 563 -34.07 -22.77 23.33
N PRO A 564 -33.59 -22.31 24.50
CA PRO A 564 -32.17 -22.21 24.78
C PRO A 564 -31.50 -23.60 24.81
N PRO A 565 -30.17 -23.69 24.59
CA PRO A 565 -29.47 -24.97 24.59
C PRO A 565 -29.56 -25.69 25.95
N SER A 566 -29.62 -27.03 25.91
CA SER A 566 -29.72 -27.93 27.08
C SER A 566 -28.48 -27.92 28.02
N VAL A 567 -27.52 -27.03 27.80
CA VAL A 567 -26.23 -26.97 28.52
C VAL A 567 -26.35 -26.00 29.70
N LYS A 568 -25.66 -26.27 30.81
CA LYS A 568 -25.63 -25.34 31.97
C LYS A 568 -24.81 -24.08 31.63
N ALA A 569 -25.28 -22.92 32.07
CA ALA A 569 -24.64 -21.61 31.82
C ALA A 569 -23.16 -21.53 32.27
N SER A 570 -22.82 -22.25 33.34
CA SER A 570 -21.46 -22.32 33.88
C SER A 570 -20.46 -23.11 33.02
N SER A 571 -20.91 -23.79 31.96
CA SER A 571 -20.02 -24.49 31.03
C SER A 571 -19.32 -23.49 30.10
N PRO A 572 -18.00 -23.66 29.83
CA PRO A 572 -17.26 -22.81 28.88
C PRO A 572 -17.71 -22.96 27.42
N VAL A 573 -18.61 -23.90 27.13
CA VAL A 573 -19.17 -24.13 25.79
C VAL A 573 -20.58 -23.56 25.67
N TYR A 574 -21.20 -23.13 26.78
CA TYR A 574 -22.60 -22.71 26.79
C TYR A 574 -22.90 -21.56 25.83
N TYR A 575 -22.19 -20.44 25.96
CA TYR A 575 -22.41 -19.26 25.12
C TYR A 575 -22.04 -19.51 23.66
N THR A 576 -20.98 -20.27 23.42
CA THR A 576 -20.59 -20.71 22.07
C THR A 576 -21.68 -21.58 21.43
N ALA A 577 -22.24 -22.54 22.17
CA ALA A 577 -23.32 -23.41 21.68
C ALA A 577 -24.63 -22.65 21.47
N ALA A 578 -24.96 -21.69 22.34
CA ALA A 578 -26.12 -20.82 22.19
C ALA A 578 -26.04 -19.97 20.92
N LEU A 579 -24.88 -19.32 20.69
CA LEU A 579 -24.63 -18.54 19.48
C LEU A 579 -24.64 -19.42 18.22
N THR A 580 -24.03 -20.61 18.26
CA THR A 580 -24.02 -21.55 17.13
C THR A 580 -25.45 -21.97 16.78
N ALA A 581 -26.26 -22.36 17.76
CA ALA A 581 -27.64 -22.77 17.54
C ALA A 581 -28.52 -21.63 16.98
N LEU A 582 -28.24 -20.38 17.38
CA LEU A 582 -28.91 -19.19 16.84
C LEU A 582 -28.50 -18.96 15.38
N TYR A 583 -27.21 -18.95 15.06
CA TYR A 583 -26.71 -18.72 13.70
C TYR A 583 -27.17 -19.81 12.73
N GLU A 584 -27.14 -21.09 13.13
CA GLU A 584 -27.69 -22.20 12.34
C GLU A 584 -29.20 -22.07 12.12
N SER A 585 -29.93 -21.57 13.12
CA SER A 585 -31.37 -21.28 12.98
C SER A 585 -31.63 -20.23 11.91
N VAL A 586 -30.91 -19.11 11.99
CA VAL A 586 -31.09 -17.99 11.06
C VAL A 586 -30.65 -18.41 9.66
N ALA A 587 -29.51 -19.10 9.53
CA ALA A 587 -29.04 -19.64 8.25
C ALA A 587 -30.08 -20.60 7.62
N GLY A 588 -30.62 -21.53 8.41
CA GLY A 588 -31.66 -22.46 7.94
C GLY A 588 -32.95 -21.77 7.52
N LEU A 589 -33.35 -20.67 8.19
CA LEU A 589 -34.50 -19.87 7.77
C LEU A 589 -34.22 -19.14 6.45
N ILE A 590 -33.03 -18.56 6.28
CA ILE A 590 -32.64 -17.92 5.02
C ILE A 590 -32.72 -18.93 3.87
N ASP A 591 -32.10 -20.11 4.03
CA ASP A 591 -32.10 -21.16 3.00
C ASP A 591 -33.51 -21.67 2.64
N GLN A 592 -34.41 -21.80 3.62
CA GLN A 592 -35.77 -22.30 3.39
C GLN A 592 -36.68 -21.26 2.73
N HIS A 593 -36.52 -19.98 3.08
CA HIS A 593 -37.45 -18.92 2.70
C HIS A 593 -36.99 -18.11 1.48
N GLN A 594 -35.70 -18.11 1.14
CA GLN A 594 -35.17 -17.43 -0.04
C GLN A 594 -35.86 -17.84 -1.36
N PRO A 595 -36.02 -19.15 -1.69
CA PRO A 595 -36.70 -19.56 -2.93
C PRO A 595 -38.19 -19.14 -2.97
N ILE A 596 -38.83 -18.96 -1.82
CA ILE A 596 -40.22 -18.54 -1.71
C ILE A 596 -40.35 -17.05 -2.03
N VAL A 597 -39.45 -16.23 -1.48
CA VAL A 597 -39.42 -14.78 -1.74
C VAL A 597 -39.08 -14.50 -3.21
N GLU A 598 -38.03 -15.14 -3.74
CA GLU A 598 -37.62 -14.98 -5.14
C GLU A 598 -38.72 -15.39 -6.12
N LYS A 599 -39.48 -16.45 -5.82
CA LYS A 599 -40.57 -16.94 -6.68
C LYS A 599 -41.72 -15.94 -6.86
N TYR A 600 -42.07 -15.17 -5.82
CA TYR A 600 -43.24 -14.29 -5.85
C TYR A 600 -42.90 -12.79 -5.95
N TYR A 601 -41.73 -12.37 -5.48
CA TYR A 601 -41.31 -10.97 -5.44
C TYR A 601 -40.15 -10.67 -6.40
N GLY A 602 -39.47 -11.69 -6.93
CA GLY A 602 -38.32 -11.56 -7.82
C GLY A 602 -36.98 -11.60 -7.08
N SER A 603 -35.89 -11.86 -7.81
CA SER A 603 -34.51 -11.88 -7.28
C SER A 603 -34.11 -10.52 -6.72
N GLY A 604 -33.33 -10.49 -5.65
CA GLY A 604 -32.84 -9.25 -5.05
C GLY A 604 -33.80 -8.64 -4.04
N ASN A 605 -34.82 -9.37 -3.56
CA ASN A 605 -35.74 -8.90 -2.50
C ASN A 605 -35.50 -9.60 -1.16
N MET A 606 -34.67 -10.64 -1.12
CA MET A 606 -34.40 -11.40 0.10
C MET A 606 -33.56 -10.57 1.09
N HIS A 607 -32.67 -9.70 0.61
CA HIS A 607 -31.85 -8.83 1.46
C HIS A 607 -32.68 -7.98 2.46
N THR A 608 -33.90 -7.55 2.11
CA THR A 608 -34.78 -6.76 3.00
C THR A 608 -35.28 -7.61 4.19
N VAL A 609 -35.57 -8.89 3.95
CA VAL A 609 -35.98 -9.84 4.98
C VAL A 609 -34.79 -10.21 5.86
N VAL A 610 -33.63 -10.45 5.25
CA VAL A 610 -32.37 -10.73 5.96
C VAL A 610 -31.98 -9.57 6.89
N ALA A 611 -32.07 -8.31 6.43
CA ALA A 611 -31.78 -7.14 7.26
C ALA A 611 -32.66 -7.05 8.51
N ARG A 612 -33.93 -7.46 8.43
CA ARG A 612 -34.84 -7.54 9.59
C ARG A 612 -34.46 -8.69 10.52
N LEU A 613 -34.16 -9.87 9.98
CA LEU A 613 -33.70 -11.02 10.76
C LEU A 613 -32.41 -10.75 11.51
N LEU A 614 -31.45 -10.06 10.88
CA LEU A 614 -30.19 -9.70 11.51
C LEU A 614 -30.37 -8.76 12.70
N ARG A 615 -31.32 -7.81 12.65
CA ARG A 615 -31.63 -6.94 13.81
C ARG A 615 -32.14 -7.70 15.03
N GLU A 616 -32.96 -8.73 14.81
CA GLU A 616 -33.44 -9.57 15.92
C GLU A 616 -32.36 -10.54 16.39
N CYS A 617 -31.54 -11.05 15.48
CA CYS A 617 -30.33 -11.80 15.82
C CYS A 617 -29.43 -10.95 16.73
N ASP A 618 -29.18 -9.68 16.37
CA ASP A 618 -28.37 -8.75 17.17
C ASP A 618 -28.94 -8.56 18.58
N ARG A 619 -30.27 -8.48 18.74
CA ARG A 619 -30.92 -8.36 20.05
C ARG A 619 -30.61 -9.57 20.95
N VAL A 620 -30.75 -10.79 20.42
CA VAL A 620 -30.48 -12.03 21.16
C VAL A 620 -28.99 -12.19 21.44
N VAL A 621 -28.14 -11.89 20.45
CA VAL A 621 -26.68 -11.96 20.57
C VAL A 621 -26.16 -11.00 21.63
N ASN A 622 -26.64 -9.76 21.67
CA ASN A 622 -26.24 -8.78 22.70
C ASN A 622 -26.59 -9.27 24.11
N SER A 623 -27.80 -9.83 24.31
CA SER A 623 -28.17 -10.42 25.60
C SER A 623 -27.28 -11.59 26.01
N LEU A 624 -26.79 -12.40 25.06
CA LEU A 624 -25.86 -13.50 25.34
C LEU A 624 -24.46 -12.99 25.69
N TYR A 625 -23.96 -11.93 25.03
CA TYR A 625 -22.68 -11.31 25.35
C TYR A 625 -22.71 -10.61 26.71
N ASP A 626 -23.78 -9.87 27.03
CA ASP A 626 -23.92 -9.22 28.34
C ASP A 626 -23.97 -10.27 29.46
N GLY A 627 -24.72 -11.38 29.28
CA GLY A 627 -24.72 -12.50 30.21
C GLY A 627 -23.35 -13.17 30.37
N TRP A 628 -22.59 -13.32 29.28
CA TRP A 628 -21.23 -13.84 29.33
C TRP A 628 -20.26 -12.90 30.07
N GLU A 629 -20.36 -11.58 29.85
CA GLU A 629 -19.53 -10.59 30.53
C GLU A 629 -19.75 -10.58 32.04
N GLU A 630 -21.02 -10.70 32.47
CA GLU A 630 -21.42 -10.79 33.87
C GLU A 630 -20.98 -12.11 34.50
N GLU A 631 -21.34 -13.26 33.90
CA GLU A 631 -21.08 -14.59 34.50
C GLU A 631 -19.58 -14.94 34.55
N ARG A 632 -18.76 -14.37 33.65
CA ARG A 632 -17.30 -14.59 33.65
C ARG A 632 -16.52 -13.55 34.45
N ASP A 633 -17.18 -12.60 35.11
CA ASP A 633 -16.56 -11.50 35.87
C ASP A 633 -15.49 -10.74 35.05
N ILE A 634 -15.79 -10.41 33.79
CA ILE A 634 -14.81 -9.82 32.87
C ILE A 634 -14.25 -8.49 33.39
N SER A 635 -15.11 -7.63 33.95
CA SER A 635 -14.73 -6.34 34.53
C SER A 635 -13.71 -6.48 35.68
N ARG A 636 -13.87 -7.48 36.54
CA ARG A 636 -12.93 -7.77 37.62
C ARG A 636 -11.60 -8.24 37.06
N LYS A 637 -11.62 -9.22 36.15
CA LYS A 637 -10.41 -9.77 35.50
C LYS A 637 -9.60 -8.70 34.77
N LEU A 638 -10.27 -7.76 34.10
CA LEU A 638 -9.63 -6.61 33.45
C LEU A 638 -8.99 -5.64 34.45
N SER A 639 -9.64 -5.39 35.58
CA SER A 639 -9.08 -4.57 36.66
C SER A 639 -7.82 -5.23 37.24
N ASP A 640 -7.92 -6.51 37.59
CA ASP A 640 -6.83 -7.29 38.19
C ASP A 640 -5.62 -7.36 37.23
N ALA A 641 -5.88 -7.59 35.92
CA ALA A 641 -4.83 -7.62 34.89
C ALA A 641 -4.12 -6.27 34.71
N ARG A 642 -4.82 -5.14 34.89
CA ARG A 642 -4.23 -3.80 34.78
C ARG A 642 -3.33 -3.45 35.97
N THR A 643 -3.64 -3.97 37.16
CA THR A 643 -2.89 -3.70 38.40
C THR A 643 -1.75 -4.68 38.65
N ALA A 644 -1.73 -5.82 37.96
CA ALA A 644 -0.70 -6.85 38.12
C ALA A 644 0.72 -6.35 37.83
N THR A 645 1.68 -6.81 38.64
CA THR A 645 3.12 -6.54 38.47
C THR A 645 3.89 -7.83 38.21
N PHE A 646 4.92 -7.74 37.39
CA PHE A 646 5.72 -8.89 36.95
C PHE A 646 7.12 -8.85 37.60
N GLN A 647 7.66 -10.01 37.97
CA GLN A 647 8.89 -10.07 38.77
C GLN A 647 10.14 -9.69 37.96
N THR A 648 10.24 -10.16 36.71
CA THR A 648 11.43 -9.97 35.86
C THR A 648 11.29 -8.83 34.85
N LEU A 649 10.06 -8.41 34.56
CA LEU A 649 9.76 -7.39 33.55
C LEU A 649 9.88 -5.94 34.07
N VAL A 650 10.09 -5.72 35.36
CA VAL A 650 10.27 -4.37 35.95
C VAL A 650 11.75 -3.93 35.91
N PRO A 651 12.07 -2.69 35.50
CA PRO A 651 13.43 -2.14 35.60
C PRO A 651 13.85 -1.90 37.06
N ILE A 652 15.07 -2.32 37.43
CA ILE A 652 15.66 -2.28 38.78
C ILE A 652 15.64 -0.88 39.45
N ALA A 653 15.44 0.20 38.69
CA ALA A 653 15.44 1.59 39.19
C ALA A 653 14.31 1.94 40.20
N ARG A 654 13.37 1.04 40.50
CA ARG A 654 12.34 1.22 41.54
C ARG A 654 12.45 0.29 42.75
N ALA A 655 13.40 -0.64 42.80
CA ALA A 655 13.57 -1.51 43.96
C ALA A 655 14.48 -0.84 45.01
N LYS A 656 13.90 -0.40 46.12
CA LYS A 656 14.67 -0.03 47.32
C LYS A 656 15.39 -1.30 47.84
N PRO A 657 16.70 -1.26 48.12
CA PRO A 657 17.39 -2.41 48.68
C PRO A 657 16.95 -2.59 50.13
N GLY A 658 16.23 -3.69 50.44
CA GLY A 658 15.84 -4.04 51.81
C GLY A 658 14.52 -4.79 52.00
N GLN A 659 13.69 -4.96 50.97
CA GLN A 659 12.48 -5.80 51.04
C GLN A 659 12.54 -6.91 50.02
N ALA A 660 13.23 -8.00 50.37
CA ALA A 660 12.94 -9.31 49.81
C ALA A 660 11.77 -9.91 50.60
N SER A 661 10.57 -9.36 50.41
CA SER A 661 9.33 -10.04 50.78
C SER A 661 8.70 -10.57 49.51
N ALA A 662 8.36 -11.85 49.49
CA ALA A 662 7.65 -12.53 48.41
C ALA A 662 6.60 -11.60 47.78
N ILE A 663 6.76 -11.28 46.49
CA ILE A 663 5.75 -10.57 45.72
C ILE A 663 4.61 -11.58 45.57
N ASP A 664 3.60 -11.40 46.41
CA ASP A 664 2.38 -12.20 46.41
C ASP A 664 1.64 -12.05 45.06
N ASP A 665 1.03 -13.14 44.63
CA ASP A 665 0.45 -13.44 43.31
C ASP A 665 -0.80 -12.57 43.04
N SER A 666 -0.60 -11.26 42.87
CA SER A 666 -1.65 -10.22 42.82
C SER A 666 -2.31 -10.04 41.44
N GLY A 667 -2.16 -11.01 40.53
CA GLY A 667 -2.80 -11.02 39.21
C GLY A 667 -3.98 -12.01 39.13
N PRO A 668 -4.84 -11.91 38.10
CA PRO A 668 -5.88 -12.92 37.85
C PRO A 668 -5.23 -14.29 37.54
N ASP A 669 -5.91 -15.41 37.78
CA ASP A 669 -5.36 -16.74 37.43
C ASP A 669 -5.18 -16.85 35.90
N PRO A 670 -3.94 -17.05 35.40
CA PRO A 670 -3.66 -17.18 33.97
C PRO A 670 -4.48 -18.27 33.27
N ARG A 671 -4.84 -19.36 33.97
CA ARG A 671 -5.66 -20.45 33.40
C ARG A 671 -7.11 -20.01 33.20
N GLU A 672 -7.63 -19.13 34.06
CA GLU A 672 -8.95 -18.54 33.88
C GLU A 672 -8.97 -17.57 32.71
N ILE A 673 -7.93 -16.74 32.58
CA ILE A 673 -7.79 -15.81 31.45
C ILE A 673 -7.67 -16.55 30.13
N ASP A 674 -6.88 -17.62 30.06
CA ASP A 674 -6.74 -18.47 28.87
C ASP A 674 -8.09 -19.08 28.43
N ARG A 675 -8.89 -19.56 29.38
CA ARG A 675 -10.25 -20.08 29.10
C ARG A 675 -11.18 -19.01 28.54
N VAL A 676 -11.18 -17.81 29.13
CA VAL A 676 -12.00 -16.67 28.68
C VAL A 676 -11.61 -16.23 27.26
N LEU A 677 -10.30 -16.15 26.98
CA LEU A 677 -9.77 -15.81 25.66
C LEU A 677 -10.12 -16.87 24.62
N GLY A 678 -10.04 -18.16 24.99
CA GLY A 678 -10.45 -19.27 24.13
C GLY A 678 -11.96 -19.29 23.84
N GLU A 679 -12.80 -19.02 24.85
CA GLU A 679 -14.26 -18.92 24.69
C GLU A 679 -14.62 -17.75 23.75
N LEU A 680 -14.04 -16.56 23.96
CA LEU A 680 -14.27 -15.39 23.11
C LEU A 680 -13.75 -15.58 21.67
N ALA A 681 -12.57 -16.18 21.50
CA ALA A 681 -12.03 -16.52 20.17
C ALA A 681 -12.93 -17.52 19.43
N THR A 682 -13.53 -18.48 20.15
CA THR A 682 -14.45 -19.44 19.54
C THR A 682 -15.79 -18.78 19.19
N MET A 683 -16.35 -17.95 20.07
CA MET A 683 -17.59 -17.20 19.81
C MET A 683 -17.45 -16.30 18.57
N THR A 684 -16.32 -15.62 18.44
CA THR A 684 -16.00 -14.78 17.28
C THR A 684 -15.76 -15.59 16.01
N GLY A 685 -15.07 -16.74 16.11
CA GLY A 685 -14.94 -17.68 14.99
C GLY A 685 -16.29 -18.22 14.49
N ARG A 686 -17.27 -18.45 15.38
CA ARG A 686 -18.64 -18.84 14.98
C ARG A 686 -19.35 -17.73 14.21
N TRP A 687 -19.18 -16.48 14.63
CA TRP A 687 -19.67 -15.33 13.86
C TRP A 687 -18.98 -15.22 12.49
N ALA A 688 -17.67 -15.46 12.41
CA ALA A 688 -16.94 -15.37 11.15
C ALA A 688 -17.45 -16.37 10.10
N LEU A 689 -17.76 -17.61 10.52
CA LEU A 689 -18.39 -18.62 9.66
C LEU A 689 -19.79 -18.19 9.19
N PHE A 690 -20.59 -17.64 10.09
CA PHE A 690 -21.93 -17.14 9.75
C PHE A 690 -21.87 -15.92 8.83
N ARG A 691 -20.92 -15.00 9.05
CA ARG A 691 -20.63 -13.85 8.19
C ARG A 691 -20.31 -14.30 6.77
N ARG A 692 -19.47 -15.33 6.59
CA ARG A 692 -19.17 -15.86 5.25
C ARG A 692 -20.43 -16.38 4.56
N PHE A 693 -21.23 -17.19 5.26
CA PHE A 693 -22.52 -17.65 4.75
C PHE A 693 -23.45 -16.50 4.35
N LEU A 694 -23.53 -15.43 5.16
CA LEU A 694 -24.37 -14.27 4.86
C LEU A 694 -23.88 -13.51 3.61
N VAL A 695 -22.57 -13.28 3.49
CA VAL A 695 -21.99 -12.56 2.33
C VAL A 695 -22.25 -13.35 1.06
N ASP A 696 -21.95 -14.65 1.04
CA ASP A 696 -22.17 -15.51 -0.13
C ASP A 696 -23.65 -15.48 -0.58
N ARG A 697 -24.59 -15.54 0.37
CA ARG A 697 -26.04 -15.58 0.06
C ARG A 697 -26.63 -14.23 -0.35
N LEU A 698 -26.16 -13.15 0.25
CA LEU A 698 -26.57 -11.81 -0.12
C LEU A 698 -25.98 -11.41 -1.46
N GLU A 699 -24.75 -11.83 -1.77
CA GLU A 699 -24.16 -11.66 -3.09
C GLU A 699 -24.97 -12.39 -4.16
N ASP A 700 -25.32 -13.66 -3.94
CA ASP A 700 -26.19 -14.42 -4.84
C ASP A 700 -27.54 -13.69 -5.09
N ASP A 701 -28.22 -13.18 -4.04
CA ASP A 701 -29.48 -12.44 -4.16
C ASP A 701 -29.32 -11.10 -4.92
N MET A 702 -28.22 -10.38 -4.67
CA MET A 702 -27.96 -9.05 -5.23
C MET A 702 -27.36 -9.07 -6.65
N THR A 703 -27.01 -10.25 -7.18
CA THR A 703 -26.61 -10.40 -8.58
C THR A 703 -27.82 -10.30 -9.52
N PRO A 704 -27.80 -9.44 -10.56
CA PRO A 704 -28.95 -9.30 -11.45
C PRO A 704 -29.18 -10.60 -12.24
N SER A 705 -30.30 -11.27 -12.00
CA SER A 705 -30.73 -12.39 -12.84
C SER A 705 -31.34 -11.87 -14.16
N ALA A 706 -31.02 -12.51 -15.28
CA ALA A 706 -31.57 -12.17 -16.59
C ALA A 706 -33.11 -12.29 -16.59
N PRO A 707 -33.86 -11.40 -17.27
CA PRO A 707 -35.31 -11.40 -17.22
C PRO A 707 -35.89 -12.73 -17.75
N PRO A 708 -36.90 -13.31 -17.07
CA PRO A 708 -37.57 -14.50 -17.57
C PRO A 708 -38.30 -14.15 -18.88
N THR A 709 -37.97 -14.87 -19.95
CA THR A 709 -38.69 -14.78 -21.22
C THR A 709 -40.17 -15.15 -21.01
N PRO A 710 -41.12 -14.30 -21.45
CA PRO A 710 -42.53 -14.61 -21.34
C PRO A 710 -42.93 -15.51 -22.52
N ASP A 711 -43.02 -16.82 -22.29
CA ASP A 711 -43.97 -17.67 -23.01
C ASP A 711 -44.38 -18.83 -22.10
N GLY A 712 -45.67 -18.91 -21.85
CA GLY A 712 -46.26 -19.83 -20.89
C GLY A 712 -46.38 -21.27 -21.40
N THR A 713 -46.60 -22.16 -20.43
CA THR A 713 -47.27 -23.47 -20.57
C THR A 713 -46.61 -24.49 -21.51
N THR A 714 -45.79 -25.36 -20.93
CA THR A 714 -45.93 -26.79 -21.22
C THR A 714 -45.56 -27.63 -20.00
N LEU A 715 -46.58 -28.23 -19.39
CA LEU A 715 -46.45 -29.40 -18.53
C LEU A 715 -45.72 -30.50 -19.31
N LEU A 716 -44.52 -30.90 -18.92
CA LEU A 716 -44.05 -32.24 -19.22
C LEU A 716 -43.30 -32.83 -18.01
N LEU A 717 -44.00 -33.80 -17.41
CA LEU A 717 -43.47 -34.83 -16.54
C LEU A 717 -42.16 -35.40 -17.12
N ARG A 718 -41.15 -35.55 -16.26
CA ARG A 718 -40.02 -36.45 -16.52
C ARG A 718 -40.53 -37.89 -16.59
N PRO A 719 -40.06 -38.68 -17.57
CA PRO A 719 -39.77 -40.08 -17.30
C PRO A 719 -38.29 -40.40 -17.47
N THR A 720 -37.93 -41.45 -16.75
CA THR A 720 -36.64 -42.08 -16.51
C THR A 720 -35.99 -42.76 -17.74
N THR A 721 -34.65 -42.85 -17.68
CA THR A 721 -33.74 -43.90 -18.24
C THR A 721 -33.35 -43.92 -19.75
N PRO A 722 -32.19 -44.51 -20.13
CA PRO A 722 -31.19 -43.85 -21.02
C PRO A 722 -30.76 -44.57 -22.33
N GLY A 723 -30.21 -43.78 -23.27
CA GLY A 723 -29.25 -44.16 -24.34
C GLY A 723 -29.82 -44.50 -25.75
N PRO A 724 -29.03 -44.52 -26.86
CA PRO A 724 -27.69 -43.96 -27.14
C PRO A 724 -27.56 -43.11 -28.45
N ALA A 725 -26.34 -42.59 -28.69
CA ALA A 725 -25.76 -41.77 -29.80
C ALA A 725 -26.38 -41.85 -31.22
N THR A 726 -26.40 -40.81 -32.07
CA THR A 726 -25.25 -40.23 -32.83
C THR A 726 -25.69 -38.96 -33.64
N PRO A 727 -24.76 -38.15 -34.23
CA PRO A 727 -24.91 -36.71 -34.48
C PRO A 727 -25.40 -36.33 -35.88
N GLY A 728 -26.13 -35.21 -35.99
CA GLY A 728 -26.56 -34.62 -37.25
C GLY A 728 -26.35 -33.11 -37.28
N PHE A 729 -25.46 -32.66 -38.15
CA PHE A 729 -25.22 -31.27 -38.55
C PHE A 729 -26.51 -30.57 -38.99
N GLY A 730 -26.67 -29.29 -38.62
CA GLY A 730 -27.72 -28.42 -39.15
C GLY A 730 -27.38 -26.94 -38.98
N LEU A 731 -26.76 -26.36 -40.01
CA LEU A 731 -26.57 -24.91 -40.18
C LEU A 731 -27.89 -24.15 -39.94
N LYS A 732 -27.87 -23.13 -39.09
CA LYS A 732 -28.91 -22.09 -39.08
C LYS A 732 -28.38 -20.78 -39.65
N LEU A 733 -29.01 -20.42 -40.76
CA LEU A 733 -28.96 -19.18 -41.52
C LEU A 733 -29.25 -17.97 -40.62
N LEU A 734 -28.38 -16.96 -40.59
CA LEU A 734 -28.64 -15.67 -39.97
C LEU A 734 -29.45 -14.80 -40.94
N THR A 735 -30.68 -14.44 -40.55
CA THR A 735 -31.45 -13.33 -41.14
C THR A 735 -31.25 -12.05 -40.32
N PRO A 736 -31.26 -10.85 -40.93
CA PRO A 736 -30.83 -9.62 -40.29
C PRO A 736 -31.92 -9.02 -39.40
N ALA A 737 -31.54 -8.58 -38.20
CA ALA A 737 -32.42 -7.87 -37.28
C ALA A 737 -32.68 -6.43 -37.76
N ASN A 738 -33.95 -6.03 -37.74
CA ASN A 738 -34.45 -4.69 -37.95
C ASN A 738 -33.88 -3.71 -36.91
N THR A 739 -33.23 -2.66 -37.37
CA THR A 739 -32.95 -1.43 -36.63
C THR A 739 -34.20 -0.55 -36.59
N THR A 740 -34.92 -0.57 -35.47
CA THR A 740 -35.88 0.49 -35.12
C THR A 740 -35.20 1.54 -34.25
N PHE A 741 -35.26 2.78 -34.72
CA PHE A 741 -34.91 4.04 -34.05
C PHE A 741 -35.40 4.09 -32.59
N GLN A 742 -34.48 4.30 -31.64
CA GLN A 742 -34.82 4.76 -30.30
C GLN A 742 -34.72 6.29 -30.22
N LYS A 743 -35.73 6.87 -29.54
CA LYS A 743 -35.97 8.29 -29.27
C LYS A 743 -34.82 8.97 -28.48
N PRO A 744 -34.78 10.32 -28.46
CA PRO A 744 -33.92 11.07 -27.54
C PRO A 744 -34.31 10.74 -26.10
N ILE A 745 -33.31 10.33 -25.31
CA ILE A 745 -33.43 10.04 -23.88
C ILE A 745 -33.29 11.38 -23.14
N GLU A 746 -34.32 11.78 -22.40
CA GLU A 746 -34.26 12.87 -21.42
C GLU A 746 -33.25 12.50 -20.31
N PRO A 747 -32.50 13.45 -19.74
CA PRO A 747 -31.48 13.14 -18.74
C PRO A 747 -32.16 12.70 -17.42
N GLU A 748 -32.09 11.41 -17.12
CA GLU A 748 -32.36 10.89 -15.78
C GLU A 748 -31.30 11.41 -14.78
N PRO A 749 -31.67 11.62 -13.51
CA PRO A 749 -30.75 12.10 -12.48
C PRO A 749 -29.61 11.09 -12.24
N GLU A 750 -28.38 11.60 -12.17
CA GLU A 750 -27.15 10.84 -11.96
C GLU A 750 -27.26 9.91 -10.74
N LYS A 751 -27.23 8.59 -10.95
CA LYS A 751 -27.08 7.61 -9.89
C LYS A 751 -25.60 7.48 -9.50
N GLU A 752 -25.36 7.47 -8.19
CA GLU A 752 -24.07 7.18 -7.55
C GLU A 752 -23.41 5.91 -8.11
N PRO A 753 -22.06 5.77 -8.04
CA PRO A 753 -21.40 4.54 -8.46
C PRO A 753 -22.00 3.36 -7.71
N GLU A 754 -22.78 2.53 -8.40
CA GLU A 754 -23.45 1.40 -7.77
C GLU A 754 -22.38 0.41 -7.29
N LEU A 755 -22.23 0.32 -5.96
CA LEU A 755 -21.44 -0.72 -5.30
C LEU A 755 -21.78 -2.10 -5.92
N SER A 756 -20.76 -2.92 -6.12
CA SER A 756 -20.95 -4.30 -6.58
C SER A 756 -21.84 -5.08 -5.60
N ALA A 757 -22.47 -6.17 -6.08
CA ALA A 757 -23.30 -7.03 -5.24
C ALA A 757 -22.56 -7.52 -3.99
N HIS A 758 -21.28 -7.88 -4.15
CA HIS A 758 -20.38 -8.26 -3.06
C HIS A 758 -20.15 -7.12 -2.05
N GLU A 759 -19.87 -5.90 -2.52
CA GLU A 759 -19.65 -4.73 -1.64
C GLU A 759 -20.91 -4.33 -0.87
N LYS A 760 -22.08 -4.42 -1.51
CA LYS A 760 -23.38 -4.18 -0.86
C LYS A 760 -23.68 -5.23 0.22
N ALA A 761 -23.42 -6.50 -0.08
CA ALA A 761 -23.54 -7.59 0.88
C ALA A 761 -22.59 -7.40 2.08
N LEU A 762 -21.33 -7.03 1.81
CA LEU A 762 -20.33 -6.76 2.84
C LEU A 762 -20.69 -5.57 3.71
N ASP A 763 -21.21 -4.48 3.13
CA ASP A 763 -21.66 -3.29 3.87
C ASP A 763 -22.82 -3.62 4.80
N LEU A 764 -23.83 -4.35 4.32
CA LEU A 764 -24.97 -4.78 5.14
C LEU A 764 -24.53 -5.63 6.33
N VAL A 765 -23.61 -6.57 6.12
CA VAL A 765 -23.10 -7.43 7.20
C VAL A 765 -22.20 -6.65 8.17
N SER A 766 -21.42 -5.69 7.67
CA SER A 766 -20.51 -4.87 8.50
C SER A 766 -21.27 -3.89 9.41
N GLN A 767 -22.48 -3.47 9.00
CA GLN A 767 -23.35 -2.61 9.81
C GLN A 767 -24.14 -3.36 10.90
N THR A 768 -24.04 -4.69 10.97
CA THR A 768 -24.73 -5.47 12.01
C THR A 768 -24.22 -5.15 13.40
N GLY A 769 -25.14 -5.10 14.37
CA GLY A 769 -24.83 -4.82 15.77
C GLY A 769 -23.88 -5.86 16.36
N THR A 770 -24.01 -7.13 15.95
CA THR A 770 -23.11 -8.21 16.34
C THR A 770 -21.67 -7.96 15.89
N HIS A 771 -21.45 -7.56 14.63
CA HIS A 771 -20.12 -7.26 14.12
C HIS A 771 -19.47 -6.10 14.89
N ILE A 772 -20.23 -5.02 15.13
CA ILE A 772 -19.78 -3.85 15.88
C ILE A 772 -19.46 -4.22 17.33
N ARG A 773 -20.34 -4.97 18.02
CA ARG A 773 -20.14 -5.39 19.42
C ARG A 773 -18.91 -6.28 19.57
N LEU A 774 -18.69 -7.22 18.64
CA LEU A 774 -17.49 -8.03 18.63
C LEU A 774 -16.23 -7.19 18.49
N GLY A 775 -16.25 -6.20 17.58
CA GLY A 775 -15.17 -5.20 17.47
C GLY A 775 -14.86 -4.54 18.82
N ILE A 776 -15.88 -4.06 19.53
CA ILE A 776 -15.73 -3.44 20.86
C ILE A 776 -15.14 -4.42 21.87
N LEU A 777 -15.67 -5.64 21.95
CA LEU A 777 -15.17 -6.69 22.86
C LEU A 777 -13.71 -7.06 22.60
N PHE A 778 -13.29 -7.08 21.33
CA PHE A 778 -11.89 -7.29 20.99
C PHE A 778 -10.99 -6.17 21.54
N GLU A 779 -11.45 -4.92 21.46
CA GLU A 779 -10.68 -3.77 21.92
C GLU A 779 -10.66 -3.63 23.45
N SER A 780 -11.82 -3.79 24.08
CA SER A 780 -12.01 -3.55 25.51
C SER A 780 -11.56 -4.73 26.37
N THR A 781 -11.69 -5.95 25.86
CA THR A 781 -11.54 -7.19 26.63
C THR A 781 -10.44 -8.09 26.11
N TYR A 782 -10.52 -8.56 24.86
CA TYR A 782 -9.58 -9.55 24.32
C TYR A 782 -8.14 -9.02 24.30
N SER A 783 -7.90 -7.87 23.65
CA SER A 783 -6.55 -7.33 23.44
C SER A 783 -5.81 -7.04 24.77
N PRO A 784 -6.42 -6.40 25.79
CA PRO A 784 -5.79 -6.22 27.09
C PRO A 784 -5.49 -7.54 27.83
N LEU A 785 -6.44 -8.48 27.86
CA LEU A 785 -6.26 -9.76 28.56
C LEU A 785 -5.25 -10.67 27.86
N GLU A 786 -5.26 -10.74 26.54
CA GLU A 786 -4.28 -11.51 25.74
C GLU A 786 -2.87 -10.93 25.92
N THR A 787 -2.75 -9.60 25.90
CA THR A 787 -1.46 -8.94 26.17
C THR A 787 -0.96 -9.24 27.57
N TRP A 788 -1.83 -9.19 28.59
CA TRP A 788 -1.44 -9.54 29.96
C TRP A 788 -1.05 -11.02 30.08
N HIS A 789 -1.83 -11.94 29.48
CA HIS A 789 -1.58 -13.37 29.51
C HIS A 789 -0.23 -13.73 28.89
N LEU A 790 0.08 -13.15 27.72
CA LEU A 790 1.37 -13.32 27.05
C LEU A 790 2.52 -12.84 27.94
N ARG A 791 2.38 -11.68 28.58
CA ARG A 791 3.40 -11.13 29.49
C ARG A 791 3.60 -12.00 30.74
N ALA A 792 2.53 -12.50 31.33
CA ALA A 792 2.59 -13.41 32.48
C ALA A 792 3.25 -14.75 32.13
N ALA A 793 3.03 -15.26 30.92
CA ALA A 793 3.70 -16.46 30.42
C ALA A 793 5.20 -16.21 30.17
N LEU A 794 5.57 -15.09 29.55
CA LEU A 794 6.97 -14.73 29.33
C LEU A 794 7.73 -14.47 30.63
N ASP A 795 7.11 -13.82 31.63
CA ASP A 795 7.73 -13.65 32.95
C ASP A 795 8.05 -15.00 33.60
N ARG A 796 7.13 -15.97 33.52
CA ARG A 796 7.35 -17.33 34.02
C ARG A 796 8.40 -18.09 33.22
N ALA A 797 8.44 -17.94 31.90
CA ALA A 797 9.51 -18.51 31.08
C ALA A 797 10.87 -17.99 31.58
N HIS A 798 11.01 -16.69 31.82
CA HIS A 798 12.26 -16.10 32.34
C HIS A 798 12.62 -16.52 33.77
N VAL A 799 11.63 -16.79 34.63
CA VAL A 799 11.84 -17.22 36.02
C VAL A 799 12.24 -18.69 36.10
N ASN A 800 11.61 -19.55 35.30
CA ASN A 800 11.86 -20.99 35.32
C ASN A 800 13.15 -21.38 34.58
N SER A 801 13.68 -20.49 33.74
CA SER A 801 14.96 -20.69 33.06
C SER A 801 16.15 -20.53 34.00
N ALA A 802 16.70 -21.67 34.46
CA ALA A 802 18.03 -21.73 35.04
C ALA A 802 19.09 -21.87 33.92
N PRO A 803 20.16 -21.05 33.89
CA PRO A 803 21.29 -21.34 33.03
C PRO A 803 21.88 -22.69 33.41
N ALA A 804 22.22 -23.52 32.42
CA ALA A 804 22.78 -24.86 32.66
C ALA A 804 23.94 -24.80 33.65
N ASN A 805 23.88 -25.62 34.70
CA ASN A 805 24.87 -25.65 35.78
C ASN A 805 26.24 -26.09 35.21
N PRO A 806 27.36 -25.37 35.45
CA PRO A 806 28.66 -25.67 34.85
C PRO A 806 29.37 -26.84 35.55
N GLY A 807 28.75 -28.02 35.57
CA GLY A 807 29.29 -29.20 36.26
C GLY A 807 28.81 -30.58 35.79
N SER A 808 27.87 -30.67 34.84
CA SER A 808 27.50 -31.95 34.21
C SER A 808 28.11 -32.05 32.81
N ASN A 809 28.68 -33.20 32.47
CA ASN A 809 29.42 -33.53 31.23
C ASN A 809 28.60 -33.46 29.91
N GLY A 810 27.65 -32.52 29.80
CA GLY A 810 26.91 -32.18 28.61
C GLY A 810 26.18 -30.86 28.86
N THR A 811 26.82 -29.73 28.52
CA THR A 811 26.18 -28.42 28.62
C THR A 811 25.25 -28.24 27.42
N ALA A 812 23.94 -28.21 27.66
CA ALA A 812 22.99 -27.76 26.64
C ALA A 812 23.38 -26.34 26.20
N GLN A 813 23.46 -26.11 24.89
CA GLN A 813 23.91 -24.83 24.33
C GLN A 813 22.90 -23.69 24.57
N THR A 814 21.64 -24.02 24.87
CA THR A 814 20.50 -23.11 25.04
C THR A 814 19.76 -23.40 26.34
N SER A 815 18.98 -22.43 26.83
CA SER A 815 18.00 -22.60 27.89
C SER A 815 16.63 -23.06 27.33
N THR A 816 15.66 -23.31 28.20
CA THR A 816 14.27 -23.62 27.81
C THR A 816 13.46 -22.37 27.45
N THR A 817 13.99 -21.16 27.68
CA THR A 817 13.28 -19.89 27.43
C THR A 817 12.76 -19.75 26.00
N PRO A 818 13.56 -20.05 24.94
CA PRO A 818 13.08 -19.94 23.56
C PRO A 818 11.90 -20.85 23.28
N ASP A 819 11.94 -22.10 23.72
CA ASP A 819 10.87 -23.08 23.49
C ASP A 819 9.58 -22.68 24.21
N ASP A 820 9.66 -22.32 25.49
CA ASP A 820 8.51 -21.89 26.30
C ASP A 820 7.88 -20.60 25.75
N ALA A 821 8.71 -19.64 25.34
CA ALA A 821 8.25 -18.38 24.75
C ALA A 821 7.58 -18.58 23.39
N PHE A 822 8.14 -19.41 22.51
CA PHE A 822 7.57 -19.63 21.19
C PHE A 822 6.36 -20.56 21.20
N PHE A 823 6.25 -21.47 22.19
CA PHE A 823 5.03 -22.22 22.43
C PHE A 823 3.85 -21.29 22.77
N ILE A 824 4.05 -20.33 23.68
CA ILE A 824 2.97 -19.40 24.04
C ILE A 824 2.65 -18.43 22.91
N LEU A 825 3.65 -17.96 22.16
CA LEU A 825 3.45 -17.11 20.98
C LEU A 825 2.63 -17.83 19.90
N HIS A 826 2.93 -19.11 19.64
CA HIS A 826 2.15 -19.94 18.74
C HIS A 826 0.69 -20.06 19.19
N LEU A 827 0.46 -20.29 20.48
CA LEU A 827 -0.90 -20.39 21.03
C LEU A 827 -1.69 -19.07 20.89
N THR A 828 -1.08 -17.93 21.26
CA THR A 828 -1.70 -16.60 21.14
C THR A 828 -2.05 -16.25 19.69
N LEU A 829 -1.12 -16.48 18.77
CA LEU A 829 -1.32 -16.15 17.36
C LEU A 829 -2.31 -17.11 16.69
N SER A 830 -2.25 -18.41 16.97
CA SER A 830 -3.23 -19.38 16.47
C SER A 830 -4.64 -19.07 16.94
N ARG A 831 -4.80 -18.66 18.21
CA ARG A 831 -6.09 -18.23 18.77
C ARG A 831 -6.62 -16.98 18.08
N SER A 832 -5.74 -16.01 17.79
CA SER A 832 -6.14 -14.82 17.03
C SER A 832 -6.59 -15.14 15.61
N LEU A 833 -5.97 -16.13 14.95
CA LEU A 833 -6.40 -16.62 13.63
C LEU A 833 -7.76 -17.31 13.70
N SER A 834 -8.03 -18.08 14.75
CA SER A 834 -9.33 -18.72 14.96
C SER A 834 -10.49 -17.74 15.17
N SER A 835 -10.21 -16.46 15.44
CA SER A 835 -11.22 -15.41 15.54
C SER A 835 -11.86 -15.02 14.21
N GLY A 836 -11.22 -15.34 13.07
CA GLY A 836 -11.69 -15.00 11.72
C GLY A 836 -11.78 -13.49 11.44
N SER A 837 -11.05 -12.65 12.21
CA SER A 837 -11.06 -11.19 12.08
C SER A 837 -9.67 -10.64 11.76
N VAL A 838 -9.52 -9.99 10.60
CA VAL A 838 -8.25 -9.36 10.17
C VAL A 838 -7.78 -8.31 11.17
N MET A 839 -8.72 -7.51 11.69
CA MET A 839 -8.43 -6.49 12.70
C MET A 839 -7.90 -7.10 14.01
N CYS A 840 -8.44 -8.25 14.43
CA CYS A 840 -7.96 -8.97 15.60
C CYS A 840 -6.52 -9.48 15.39
N VAL A 841 -6.24 -10.10 14.24
CA VAL A 841 -4.90 -10.60 13.88
C VAL A 841 -3.89 -9.46 13.83
N LYS A 842 -4.22 -8.37 13.14
CA LYS A 842 -3.36 -7.18 13.00
C LYS A 842 -2.98 -6.57 14.36
N LYS A 843 -3.98 -6.40 15.25
CA LYS A 843 -3.77 -5.84 16.58
C LYS A 843 -2.98 -6.79 17.47
N THR A 844 -3.30 -8.09 17.45
CA THR A 844 -2.57 -9.12 18.19
C THR A 844 -1.11 -9.19 17.77
N VAL A 845 -0.82 -9.23 16.46
CA VAL A 845 0.55 -9.24 15.91
C VAL A 845 1.34 -8.00 16.34
N LYS A 846 0.71 -6.82 16.32
CA LYS A 846 1.33 -5.59 16.80
C LYS A 846 1.67 -5.69 18.30
N SER A 847 0.71 -6.10 19.14
CA SER A 847 0.93 -6.27 20.58
C SER A 847 2.00 -7.33 20.88
N VAL A 848 2.02 -8.44 20.14
CA VAL A 848 3.04 -9.49 20.22
C VAL A 848 4.42 -8.92 19.91
N ARG A 849 4.57 -8.13 18.85
CA ARG A 849 5.86 -7.48 18.51
C ARG A 849 6.36 -6.60 19.64
N GLU A 850 5.51 -5.72 20.16
CA GLU A 850 5.85 -4.83 21.27
C GLU A 850 6.23 -5.59 22.54
N VAL A 851 5.49 -6.67 22.86
CA VAL A 851 5.77 -7.52 24.03
C VAL A 851 7.06 -8.32 23.85
N VAL A 852 7.32 -8.89 22.67
CA VAL A 852 8.55 -9.66 22.42
C VAL A 852 9.79 -8.75 22.47
N GLU A 853 9.74 -7.57 21.87
CA GLU A 853 10.86 -6.63 21.91
C GLU A 853 11.18 -6.15 23.33
N ARG A 854 10.14 -5.86 24.13
CA ARG A 854 10.29 -5.34 25.50
C ARG A 854 10.59 -6.44 26.53
N ASP A 855 9.78 -7.49 26.53
CA ASP A 855 9.69 -8.46 27.63
C ASP A 855 10.47 -9.75 27.36
N LEU A 856 10.70 -10.14 26.10
CA LEU A 856 11.61 -11.26 25.76
C LEU A 856 13.03 -10.74 25.49
N VAL A 857 13.19 -9.95 24.43
CA VAL A 857 14.50 -9.46 23.98
C VAL A 857 15.09 -8.47 24.98
N GLY A 858 14.28 -7.54 25.49
CA GLY A 858 14.73 -6.54 26.46
C GLY A 858 15.19 -7.14 27.79
N VAL A 859 14.61 -8.24 28.25
CA VAL A 859 15.07 -8.95 29.46
C VAL A 859 16.38 -9.66 29.20
N ILE A 860 16.49 -10.43 28.11
CA ILE A 860 17.72 -11.16 27.76
C ILE A 860 18.88 -10.18 27.56
N ARG A 861 18.64 -9.06 26.86
CA ARG A 861 19.65 -8.00 26.67
C ARG A 861 20.14 -7.42 28.00
N ARG A 862 19.24 -7.11 28.94
CA ARG A 862 19.63 -6.63 30.29
C ARG A 862 20.48 -7.66 31.04
N ARG A 863 20.09 -8.94 31.02
CA ARG A 863 20.86 -10.02 31.66
C ARG A 863 22.25 -10.20 31.02
N MET A 864 22.34 -10.06 29.70
CA MET A 864 23.62 -10.05 28.97
C MET A 864 24.51 -8.86 29.36
N GLU A 865 23.95 -7.66 29.51
CA GLU A 865 24.70 -6.48 29.98
C GLU A 865 25.19 -6.64 31.43
N ASP A 866 24.38 -7.20 32.31
CA ASP A 866 24.73 -7.44 33.71
C ASP A 866 25.89 -8.46 33.86
N CYS A 867 26.08 -9.38 32.91
CA CYS A 867 27.25 -10.28 32.88
C CYS A 867 28.58 -9.52 32.80
N TRP A 868 28.58 -8.31 32.21
CA TRP A 868 29.75 -7.45 32.07
C TRP A 868 29.91 -6.43 33.20
N ARG A 869 28.91 -6.26 34.08
CA ARG A 869 29.00 -5.38 35.25
C ARG A 869 29.75 -6.09 36.38
N THR A 870 30.79 -5.45 36.92
CA THR A 870 31.59 -5.98 38.03
C THR A 870 30.86 -5.79 39.37
N PRO A 871 30.52 -6.85 40.13
CA PRO A 871 30.32 -6.70 41.57
C PRO A 871 31.70 -6.59 42.24
N GLY A 872 31.77 -5.92 43.38
CA GLY A 872 33.01 -5.63 44.11
C GLY A 872 33.98 -6.82 44.22
N ALA A 873 35.27 -6.50 44.16
CA ALA A 873 36.42 -7.40 44.17
C ALA A 873 36.27 -8.58 45.15
N GLY A 874 36.47 -9.83 44.67
CA GLY A 874 36.59 -10.95 45.62
C GLY A 874 36.72 -12.39 45.14
N LYS A 875 36.40 -12.80 43.91
CA LYS A 875 36.51 -14.24 43.53
C LYS A 875 37.15 -14.48 42.16
N LYS A 876 38.35 -15.06 42.18
CA LYS A 876 39.21 -15.39 41.01
C LYS A 876 38.71 -16.54 40.12
N GLY A 877 37.48 -17.04 40.32
CA GLY A 877 36.84 -18.07 39.47
C GLY A 877 35.51 -17.62 38.83
N ALA A 878 34.97 -16.44 39.19
CA ALA A 878 33.66 -15.99 38.72
C ALA A 878 33.64 -15.47 37.26
N GLY A 879 34.80 -15.44 36.58
CA GLY A 879 34.92 -14.93 35.21
C GLY A 879 34.42 -15.90 34.15
N GLU A 880 34.83 -17.17 34.22
CA GLU A 880 34.50 -18.20 33.23
C GLU A 880 33.02 -18.57 33.26
N ASP A 881 32.43 -18.68 34.46
CA ASP A 881 31.00 -18.94 34.64
C ASP A 881 30.12 -17.83 34.01
N ARG A 882 30.55 -16.56 34.05
CA ARG A 882 29.81 -15.44 33.45
C ARG A 882 29.85 -15.45 31.93
N VAL A 883 30.96 -15.91 31.34
CA VAL A 883 31.08 -16.06 29.88
C VAL A 883 30.18 -17.19 29.39
N ALA A 884 30.12 -18.32 30.10
CA ALA A 884 29.23 -19.42 29.78
C ALA A 884 27.73 -18.99 29.82
N VAL A 885 27.34 -18.21 30.82
CA VAL A 885 25.98 -17.65 30.93
C VAL A 885 25.69 -16.66 29.79
N PHE A 886 26.64 -15.79 29.44
CA PHE A 886 26.49 -14.86 28.31
C PHE A 886 26.34 -15.59 26.96
N VAL A 887 27.12 -16.65 26.74
CA VAL A 887 27.03 -17.50 25.54
C VAL A 887 25.68 -18.20 25.45
N THR A 888 25.15 -18.69 26.57
CA THR A 888 23.81 -19.31 26.62
C THR A 888 22.73 -18.33 26.16
N TYR A 889 22.75 -17.08 26.63
CA TYR A 889 21.79 -16.06 26.19
C TYR A 889 21.96 -15.66 24.71
N LEU A 890 23.18 -15.67 24.18
CA LEU A 890 23.43 -15.47 22.75
C LEU A 890 22.83 -16.58 21.90
N ASN A 891 22.97 -17.83 22.35
CA ASN A 891 22.40 -18.99 21.68
C ASN A 891 20.87 -18.96 21.76
N ASP A 892 20.29 -18.57 22.90
CA ASP A 892 18.85 -18.41 23.06
C ASP A 892 18.26 -17.39 22.09
N LEU A 893 18.93 -16.26 21.88
CA LEU A 893 18.49 -15.24 20.92
C LEU A 893 18.58 -15.73 19.46
N SER A 894 19.61 -16.51 19.11
CA SER A 894 19.74 -17.14 17.79
C SER A 894 18.62 -18.16 17.57
N MET A 895 18.32 -19.00 18.57
CA MET A 895 17.18 -19.92 18.51
C MET A 895 15.84 -19.20 18.39
N CYS A 896 15.65 -18.10 19.12
CA CYS A 896 14.45 -17.27 18.98
C CYS A 896 14.28 -16.73 17.55
N ALA A 897 15.38 -16.36 16.87
CA ALA A 897 15.32 -15.92 15.48
C ALA A 897 14.81 -17.04 14.56
N HIS A 898 15.33 -18.26 14.73
CA HIS A 898 14.89 -19.41 13.95
C HIS A 898 13.43 -19.79 14.23
N HIS A 899 13.03 -19.78 15.51
CA HIS A 899 11.64 -20.07 15.87
C HIS A 899 10.67 -19.01 15.35
N ALA A 900 11.07 -17.74 15.24
CA ALA A 900 10.24 -16.70 14.62
C ALA A 900 9.96 -16.95 13.14
N GLU A 901 10.98 -17.35 12.38
CA GLU A 901 10.83 -17.71 10.97
C GLU A 901 9.91 -18.92 10.79
N ARG A 902 10.13 -19.99 11.59
CA ARG A 902 9.28 -21.20 11.55
C ARG A 902 7.84 -20.89 11.94
N LEU A 903 7.64 -20.12 13.02
CA LEU A 903 6.31 -19.72 13.49
C LEU A 903 5.54 -18.92 12.42
N ALA A 904 6.20 -17.98 11.74
CA ALA A 904 5.58 -17.21 10.67
C ALA A 904 5.13 -18.11 9.50
N GLN A 905 5.96 -19.09 9.12
CA GLN A 905 5.64 -20.06 8.06
C GLN A 905 4.48 -20.98 8.47
N ASP A 906 4.51 -21.55 9.68
CA ASP A 906 3.47 -22.46 10.17
C ASP A 906 2.10 -21.77 10.22
N LEU A 907 2.06 -20.54 10.73
CA LEU A 907 0.82 -19.77 10.81
C LEU A 907 0.33 -19.31 9.42
N ALA A 908 1.24 -18.96 8.49
CA ALA A 908 0.89 -18.61 7.13
C ALA A 908 0.31 -19.81 6.34
N MET A 909 0.64 -21.05 6.72
CA MET A 909 0.12 -22.28 6.12
C MET A 909 -1.09 -22.86 6.85
N SER A 910 -1.60 -22.18 7.89
CA SER A 910 -2.70 -22.67 8.73
C SER A 910 -4.02 -22.77 7.96
N SER A 911 -4.75 -23.88 8.15
CA SER A 911 -6.09 -24.09 7.59
C SER A 911 -7.13 -23.10 8.13
N SER A 912 -6.87 -22.48 9.29
CA SER A 912 -7.77 -21.47 9.87
C SER A 912 -7.93 -20.25 8.97
N LEU A 913 -6.93 -19.92 8.14
CA LEU A 913 -7.01 -18.81 7.18
C LEU A 913 -8.11 -19.06 6.14
N ALA A 914 -8.17 -20.24 5.54
CA ALA A 914 -9.18 -20.58 4.54
C ALA A 914 -10.58 -20.85 5.13
N GLN A 915 -10.66 -21.23 6.41
CA GLN A 915 -11.92 -21.57 7.07
C GLN A 915 -12.62 -20.36 7.68
N GLY A 916 -11.88 -19.43 8.28
CA GLY A 916 -12.45 -18.34 9.10
C GLY A 916 -12.55 -16.98 8.42
N PHE A 917 -11.83 -16.73 7.32
CA PHE A 917 -11.76 -15.42 6.67
C PHE A 917 -12.53 -15.43 5.33
N LEU A 918 -12.96 -14.25 4.86
CA LEU A 918 -13.47 -14.10 3.50
C LEU A 918 -12.33 -14.27 2.49
N GLU A 919 -12.62 -14.71 1.26
CA GLU A 919 -11.58 -14.96 0.25
C GLU A 919 -10.69 -13.73 0.00
N VAL A 920 -11.29 -12.53 0.00
CA VAL A 920 -10.57 -11.25 -0.14
C VAL A 920 -9.68 -10.90 1.06
N GLU A 921 -9.97 -11.45 2.23
CA GLU A 921 -9.26 -11.18 3.49
C GLU A 921 -8.13 -12.18 3.78
N VAL A 922 -8.15 -13.36 3.14
CA VAL A 922 -7.18 -14.45 3.36
C VAL A 922 -5.75 -13.96 3.11
N GLU A 923 -5.51 -13.26 2.01
CA GLU A 923 -4.16 -12.84 1.63
C GLU A 923 -3.65 -11.69 2.50
N GLU A 924 -4.53 -10.81 2.95
CA GLU A 924 -4.18 -9.77 3.94
C GLU A 924 -3.76 -10.41 5.27
N ALA A 925 -4.56 -11.35 5.79
CA ALA A 925 -4.25 -12.06 7.03
C ALA A 925 -2.95 -12.87 6.93
N ARG A 926 -2.72 -13.55 5.80
CA ARG A 926 -1.48 -14.29 5.52
C ARG A 926 -0.26 -13.36 5.54
N THR A 927 -0.36 -12.21 4.88
CA THR A 927 0.73 -11.22 4.80
C THR A 927 1.10 -10.67 6.18
N ILE A 928 0.08 -10.34 7.00
CA ILE A 928 0.29 -9.84 8.38
C ILE A 928 1.09 -10.83 9.22
N VAL A 929 0.75 -12.12 9.13
CA VAL A 929 1.40 -13.19 9.87
C VAL A 929 2.79 -13.52 9.31
N ALA A 930 2.96 -13.53 7.99
CA ALA A 930 4.26 -13.73 7.36
C ALA A 930 5.29 -12.66 7.79
N GLY A 931 4.83 -11.44 8.09
CA GLY A 931 5.64 -10.36 8.64
C GLY A 931 6.22 -10.63 10.05
N LEU A 932 5.87 -11.74 10.70
CA LEU A 932 6.48 -12.18 11.96
C LEU A 932 7.87 -12.84 11.78
N SER A 933 8.33 -13.09 10.54
CA SER A 933 9.68 -13.62 10.31
C SER A 933 10.78 -12.72 10.88
N ASP A 934 10.55 -11.40 10.89
CA ASP A 934 11.42 -10.39 11.50
C ASP A 934 10.91 -9.95 12.89
N LEU A 935 10.40 -10.88 13.69
CA LEU A 935 9.97 -10.59 15.06
C LEU A 935 11.17 -10.31 15.96
N GLY A 936 11.07 -9.31 16.84
CA GLY A 936 12.02 -9.09 17.94
C GLY A 936 13.42 -8.56 17.57
N GLY A 937 13.77 -8.46 16.29
CA GLY A 937 15.08 -7.99 15.85
C GLY A 937 16.24 -8.84 16.41
N PHE A 938 16.00 -10.13 16.67
CA PHE A 938 16.91 -11.04 17.37
C PHE A 938 18.32 -11.06 16.74
N LYS A 939 18.39 -11.16 15.40
CA LYS A 939 19.65 -11.21 14.63
C LYS A 939 20.56 -10.01 14.91
N GLY A 940 19.98 -8.81 15.06
CA GLY A 940 20.75 -7.59 15.37
C GLY A 940 21.37 -7.62 16.77
N VAL A 941 20.64 -8.14 17.76
CA VAL A 941 21.13 -8.29 19.14
C VAL A 941 22.20 -9.37 19.22
N VAL A 942 21.99 -10.51 18.54
CA VAL A 942 22.99 -11.60 18.43
C VAL A 942 24.29 -11.08 17.85
N LYS A 943 24.24 -10.38 16.71
CA LYS A 943 25.42 -9.80 16.06
C LYS A 943 26.20 -8.88 17.02
N THR A 944 25.50 -7.95 17.67
CA THR A 944 26.10 -7.03 18.64
C THR A 944 26.72 -7.77 19.82
N GLY A 945 26.07 -8.82 20.32
CA GLY A 945 26.58 -9.63 21.42
C GLY A 945 27.81 -10.45 21.04
N ILE A 946 27.86 -11.02 19.82
CA ILE A 946 29.04 -11.71 19.28
C ILE A 946 30.21 -10.73 19.13
N ASP A 947 29.97 -9.53 18.58
CA ASP A 947 30.99 -8.49 18.45
C ASP A 947 31.56 -8.07 19.82
N ASN A 948 30.71 -7.96 20.84
CA ASN A 948 31.11 -7.64 22.21
C ASN A 948 31.93 -8.76 22.85
N LEU A 949 31.46 -10.02 22.76
CA LEU A 949 32.19 -11.21 23.23
C LEU A 949 33.59 -11.25 22.61
N PHE A 950 33.64 -11.11 21.29
CA PHE A 950 34.87 -11.17 20.53
C PHE A 950 35.84 -10.03 20.88
N THR A 951 35.34 -8.78 20.90
CA THR A 951 36.17 -7.60 21.14
C THR A 951 36.75 -7.57 22.56
N GLN A 952 35.99 -7.99 23.56
CA GLN A 952 36.40 -7.91 24.96
C GLN A 952 37.30 -9.07 25.40
N LEU A 953 37.03 -10.31 24.94
CA LEU A 953 37.71 -11.50 25.48
C LEU A 953 38.70 -12.14 24.50
N VAL A 954 38.39 -12.13 23.21
CA VAL A 954 39.10 -12.96 22.22
C VAL A 954 40.11 -12.14 21.43
N LYS A 955 39.73 -10.96 20.96
CA LYS A 955 40.60 -10.03 20.22
C LYS A 955 41.90 -9.68 20.95
N PRO A 956 41.94 -9.43 22.27
CA PRO A 956 43.19 -9.16 22.98
C PRO A 956 44.15 -10.37 22.98
N ARG A 957 43.61 -11.59 23.12
CA ARG A 957 44.39 -12.83 23.14
C ARG A 957 44.92 -13.21 21.74
N LEU A 958 44.14 -12.94 20.68
CA LEU A 958 44.57 -13.19 19.30
C LEU A 958 45.63 -12.22 18.79
N ARG A 959 45.80 -11.03 19.40
CA ARG A 959 46.80 -10.04 18.95
C ARG A 959 48.24 -10.51 19.07
N SER A 960 48.58 -11.34 20.06
CA SER A 960 49.94 -11.87 20.21
C SER A 960 50.20 -13.12 19.37
N LEU A 961 49.16 -13.73 18.79
CA LEU A 961 49.26 -15.02 18.09
C LEU A 961 50.30 -14.98 16.97
N ILE A 962 50.23 -14.00 16.06
CA ILE A 962 51.16 -13.91 14.92
C ILE A 962 52.61 -13.65 15.39
N PRO A 963 52.90 -12.64 16.25
CA PRO A 963 54.24 -12.47 16.82
C PRO A 963 54.79 -13.71 17.53
N ASP A 964 53.95 -14.48 18.23
CA ASP A 964 54.36 -15.70 18.94
C ASP A 964 54.65 -16.86 17.98
N VAL A 965 53.87 -17.00 16.91
CA VAL A 965 54.06 -18.03 15.87
C VAL A 965 55.38 -17.84 15.15
N TYR A 966 55.69 -16.60 14.75
CA TYR A 966 56.90 -16.26 13.99
C TYR A 966 58.12 -15.91 14.85
N ARG A 967 58.03 -16.09 16.18
CA ARG A 967 59.14 -15.83 17.10
C ARG A 967 60.36 -16.66 16.70
N ASP A 968 61.47 -15.98 16.41
CA ASP A 968 62.76 -16.57 16.01
C ASP A 968 62.71 -17.35 14.67
N VAL A 969 61.72 -17.06 13.81
CA VAL A 969 61.61 -17.66 12.46
C VAL A 969 62.19 -16.71 11.41
N THR A 970 63.08 -17.23 10.55
CA THR A 970 63.65 -16.52 9.39
C THR A 970 63.31 -17.25 8.09
N TYR A 971 63.10 -16.50 7.00
CA TYR A 971 62.94 -17.03 5.65
C TYR A 971 64.13 -16.70 4.73
N VAL A 972 65.26 -16.26 5.30
CA VAL A 972 66.55 -16.24 4.62
C VAL A 972 67.22 -17.57 4.95
N LEU A 973 67.12 -18.55 4.04
CA LEU A 973 67.46 -19.96 4.28
C LEU A 973 68.46 -20.47 3.24
N ASP A 974 69.47 -21.20 3.70
CA ASP A 974 70.29 -22.09 2.87
C ASP A 974 69.73 -23.54 2.90
N GLU A 975 70.29 -24.46 2.10
CA GLU A 975 69.81 -25.85 2.02
C GLU A 975 69.79 -26.57 3.39
N SER A 976 70.79 -26.30 4.23
CA SER A 976 70.90 -26.92 5.56
C SER A 976 69.84 -26.39 6.53
N SER A 977 69.58 -25.08 6.48
CA SER A 977 68.61 -24.36 7.29
C SER A 977 67.18 -24.64 6.82
N TYR A 978 66.96 -24.82 5.52
CA TYR A 978 65.69 -25.24 4.95
C TYR A 978 65.30 -26.64 5.44
N SER A 979 66.23 -27.60 5.40
CA SER A 979 66.00 -28.97 5.87
C SER A 979 65.69 -29.01 7.38
N ALA A 980 66.39 -28.18 8.18
CA ALA A 980 66.12 -28.04 9.60
C ALA A 980 64.73 -27.42 9.88
N ALA A 981 64.37 -26.35 9.17
CA ALA A 981 63.06 -25.71 9.27
C ALA A 981 61.92 -26.66 8.82
N GLU A 982 62.18 -27.51 7.83
CA GLU A 982 61.23 -28.52 7.37
C GLU A 982 60.92 -29.57 8.44
N SER A 983 61.95 -30.08 9.10
CA SER A 983 61.81 -31.06 10.17
C SER A 983 61.14 -30.50 11.43
N ASP A 984 61.46 -29.26 11.81
CA ASP A 984 60.92 -28.65 13.03
C ASP A 984 59.44 -28.26 12.88
N ASP A 985 59.07 -27.70 11.72
CA ASP A 985 57.69 -27.32 11.38
C ASP A 985 57.02 -26.43 12.45
N ALA A 986 57.82 -25.52 13.02
CA ALA A 986 57.43 -24.69 14.15
C ALA A 986 56.22 -23.80 13.88
N VAL A 987 56.14 -23.19 12.68
CA VAL A 987 55.10 -22.22 12.32
C VAL A 987 53.70 -22.86 12.40
N ARG A 988 53.50 -24.01 11.75
CA ARG A 988 52.23 -24.76 11.80
C ARG A 988 51.89 -25.21 13.21
N LYS A 989 52.84 -25.85 13.93
CA LYS A 989 52.59 -26.39 15.27
C LYS A 989 52.25 -25.29 16.28
N ARG A 990 52.97 -24.16 16.25
CA ARG A 990 52.70 -23.00 17.13
C ARG A 990 51.36 -22.35 16.80
N PHE A 991 51.03 -22.21 15.52
CA PHE A 991 49.74 -21.63 15.10
C PHE A 991 48.57 -22.49 15.56
N VAL A 992 48.58 -23.79 15.26
CA VAL A 992 47.49 -24.72 15.63
C VAL A 992 47.28 -24.73 17.15
N LYS A 993 48.37 -24.77 17.93
CA LYS A 993 48.31 -24.74 19.39
C LYS A 993 47.71 -23.42 19.90
N GLY A 994 48.26 -22.28 19.47
CA GLY A 994 47.81 -20.96 19.93
C GLY A 994 46.38 -20.61 19.49
N TRP A 995 45.96 -21.04 18.29
CA TRP A 995 44.59 -20.92 17.82
C TRP A 995 43.63 -21.78 18.63
N GLY A 996 43.98 -23.05 18.87
CA GLY A 996 43.19 -23.99 19.67
C GLY A 996 42.95 -23.51 21.11
N GLU A 997 43.97 -22.94 21.76
CA GLU A 997 43.88 -22.41 23.14
C GLU A 997 42.95 -21.18 23.29
N VAL A 998 42.67 -20.47 22.20
CA VAL A 998 41.87 -19.23 22.22
C VAL A 998 40.48 -19.41 21.62
N VAL A 999 40.37 -20.16 20.52
CA VAL A 999 39.14 -20.32 19.73
C VAL A 999 38.46 -21.67 19.99
N GLY A 1000 39.22 -22.69 20.40
CA GLY A 1000 38.74 -24.09 20.49
C GLY A 1000 37.55 -24.28 21.43
N SER A 1001 37.57 -23.66 22.62
CA SER A 1001 36.50 -23.80 23.62
C SER A 1001 35.14 -23.23 23.20
N TYR A 1002 35.12 -22.34 22.19
CA TYR A 1002 33.88 -21.71 21.70
C TYR A 1002 33.14 -22.55 20.67
N LYS A 1003 33.79 -23.57 20.08
CA LYS A 1003 33.21 -24.44 19.07
C LYS A 1003 32.09 -25.32 19.62
N ASP A 1004 32.28 -25.84 20.82
CA ASP A 1004 31.32 -26.76 21.46
C ASP A 1004 30.26 -26.01 22.29
N THR A 1005 30.47 -24.72 22.56
CA THR A 1005 29.59 -23.90 23.41
C THR A 1005 28.66 -22.94 22.63
N LEU A 1006 29.07 -22.44 21.46
CA LEU A 1006 28.20 -21.65 20.59
C LEU A 1006 27.37 -22.55 19.67
N THR A 1007 26.17 -22.11 19.29
CA THR A 1007 25.42 -22.72 18.19
C THR A 1007 26.22 -22.60 16.88
N GLU A 1008 25.94 -23.46 15.90
CA GLU A 1008 26.67 -23.49 14.63
C GLU A 1008 26.69 -22.13 13.91
N GLU A 1009 25.54 -21.44 13.87
CA GLU A 1009 25.39 -20.12 13.26
C GLU A 1009 26.22 -19.05 13.99
N ASN A 1010 26.13 -19.03 15.32
CA ASN A 1010 26.89 -18.10 16.16
C ASN A 1010 28.40 -18.37 16.07
N TYR A 1011 28.82 -19.64 16.05
CA TYR A 1011 30.21 -20.03 15.90
C TYR A 1011 30.76 -19.62 14.54
N ARG A 1012 30.00 -19.79 13.44
CA ARG A 1012 30.44 -19.36 12.10
C ARG A 1012 30.67 -17.84 12.06
N ALA A 1013 29.77 -17.05 12.63
CA ALA A 1013 29.93 -15.59 12.72
C ALA A 1013 31.14 -15.19 13.59
N PHE A 1014 31.30 -15.83 14.76
CA PHE A 1014 32.44 -15.63 15.65
C PHE A 1014 33.78 -16.03 14.99
N PHE A 1015 33.82 -17.16 14.30
CA PHE A 1015 35.00 -17.69 13.61
C PHE A 1015 35.45 -16.75 12.50
N ALA A 1016 34.52 -16.19 11.72
CA ALA A 1016 34.83 -15.21 10.69
C ALA A 1016 35.52 -13.95 11.25
N LEU A 1017 35.05 -13.44 12.40
CA LEU A 1017 35.69 -12.31 13.10
C LEU A 1017 37.10 -12.66 13.60
N ALA A 1018 37.27 -13.87 14.14
CA ALA A 1018 38.56 -14.37 14.63
C ALA A 1018 39.59 -14.46 13.50
N VAL A 1019 39.21 -15.00 12.34
CA VAL A 1019 40.09 -15.08 11.17
C VAL A 1019 40.46 -13.67 10.68
N GLU A 1020 39.51 -12.74 10.58
CA GLU A 1020 39.80 -11.39 10.08
C GLU A 1020 40.82 -10.63 10.96
N VAL A 1021 40.75 -10.79 12.28
CA VAL A 1021 41.70 -10.16 13.21
C VAL A 1021 43.11 -10.72 13.07
N VAL A 1022 43.27 -11.98 12.65
CA VAL A 1022 44.57 -12.63 12.49
C VAL A 1022 45.18 -12.32 11.12
N VAL A 1023 44.39 -12.31 10.05
CA VAL A 1023 44.88 -12.16 8.66
C VAL A 1023 45.58 -10.82 8.42
N ARG A 1024 45.00 -9.68 8.85
CA ARG A 1024 45.60 -8.36 8.55
C ARG A 1024 46.96 -8.14 9.24
N PRO A 1025 47.11 -8.42 10.55
CA PRO A 1025 48.42 -8.38 11.20
C PRO A 1025 49.40 -9.37 10.58
N TRP A 1026 48.93 -10.54 10.15
CA TRP A 1026 49.76 -11.54 9.50
C TRP A 1026 50.35 -11.01 8.19
N GLU A 1027 49.53 -10.43 7.32
CA GLU A 1027 49.99 -9.79 6.08
C GLU A 1027 51.05 -8.73 6.36
N LYS A 1028 50.79 -7.82 7.31
CA LYS A 1028 51.74 -6.78 7.70
C LYS A 1028 53.06 -7.36 8.23
N TYR A 1029 53.00 -8.43 9.02
CA TYR A 1029 54.17 -9.07 9.59
C TYR A 1029 55.06 -9.68 8.49
N ILE A 1030 54.45 -10.38 7.53
CA ILE A 1030 55.15 -10.98 6.39
C ILE A 1030 55.79 -9.93 5.49
N THR A 1031 55.11 -8.80 5.23
CA THR A 1031 55.69 -7.70 4.42
C THR A 1031 56.90 -7.01 5.08
N GLY A 1032 57.20 -7.30 6.35
CA GLY A 1032 58.40 -6.84 7.03
C GLY A 1032 59.57 -7.83 7.00
N MET A 1033 59.40 -9.02 6.42
CA MET A 1033 60.43 -10.06 6.35
C MET A 1033 61.17 -10.04 5.00
N LYS A 1034 62.27 -10.77 4.92
CA LYS A 1034 63.07 -10.98 3.70
C LYS A 1034 63.12 -12.46 3.37
N PHE A 1035 63.18 -12.79 2.07
CA PHE A 1035 63.01 -14.14 1.56
C PHE A 1035 64.11 -14.52 0.55
N THR A 1036 64.75 -15.66 0.77
CA THR A 1036 65.49 -16.41 -0.28
C THR A 1036 64.52 -17.29 -1.07
N GLU A 1037 64.89 -17.85 -2.23
CA GLU A 1037 64.02 -18.75 -3.01
C GLU A 1037 63.50 -19.94 -2.18
N LEU A 1038 64.40 -20.65 -1.49
CA LEU A 1038 64.04 -21.74 -0.56
C LEU A 1038 63.14 -21.25 0.58
N GLY A 1039 63.30 -19.99 0.99
CA GLY A 1039 62.46 -19.32 1.98
C GLY A 1039 61.05 -19.02 1.50
N ALA A 1040 60.90 -18.57 0.24
CA ALA A 1040 59.60 -18.34 -0.38
C ALA A 1040 58.80 -19.62 -0.54
N ILE A 1041 59.46 -20.73 -0.93
CA ILE A 1041 58.84 -22.06 -1.02
C ILE A 1041 58.41 -22.54 0.37
N ARG A 1042 59.23 -22.32 1.41
CA ARG A 1042 58.88 -22.70 2.79
C ARG A 1042 57.68 -21.92 3.29
N PHE A 1043 57.66 -20.60 3.10
CA PHE A 1043 56.55 -19.74 3.48
C PHE A 1043 55.23 -20.18 2.83
N ASP A 1044 55.27 -20.50 1.54
CA ASP A 1044 54.09 -20.97 0.81
C ASP A 1044 53.53 -22.28 1.39
N ARG A 1045 54.41 -23.22 1.75
CA ARG A 1045 54.02 -24.46 2.41
C ARG A 1045 53.43 -24.22 3.80
N ASP A 1046 54.02 -23.34 4.60
CA ASP A 1046 53.51 -22.97 5.92
C ASP A 1046 52.12 -22.31 5.84
N LEU A 1047 51.95 -21.38 4.89
CA LEU A 1047 50.68 -20.72 4.63
C LEU A 1047 49.60 -21.72 4.18
N ARG A 1048 49.91 -22.61 3.23
CA ARG A 1048 48.99 -23.66 2.78
C ARG A 1048 48.58 -24.61 3.91
N ALA A 1049 49.51 -24.99 4.79
CA ALA A 1049 49.21 -25.87 5.90
C ALA A 1049 48.29 -25.23 6.95
N ILE A 1050 48.48 -23.94 7.25
CA ILE A 1050 47.59 -23.20 8.17
C ILE A 1050 46.22 -22.97 7.54
N ILE A 1051 46.15 -22.59 6.25
CA ILE A 1051 44.88 -22.47 5.52
C ILE A 1051 44.15 -23.82 5.51
N GLY A 1052 44.87 -24.93 5.33
CA GLY A 1052 44.33 -26.29 5.42
C GLY A 1052 43.72 -26.62 6.78
N HIS A 1053 44.30 -26.11 7.87
CA HIS A 1053 43.74 -26.28 9.22
C HIS A 1053 42.47 -25.44 9.44
N LEU A 1054 42.43 -24.21 8.91
CA LEU A 1054 41.32 -23.27 9.10
C LEU A 1054 40.16 -23.47 8.11
N SER A 1055 40.39 -24.17 7.00
CA SER A 1055 39.39 -24.38 5.93
C SER A 1055 38.24 -25.31 6.31
N VAL A 1056 38.26 -25.90 7.51
CA VAL A 1056 37.11 -26.57 8.13
C VAL A 1056 35.95 -25.58 8.42
N GLY A 1057 36.19 -24.26 8.40
CA GLY A 1057 35.21 -23.21 8.70
C GLY A 1057 34.93 -22.19 7.58
N ASP A 1058 35.15 -22.53 6.30
CA ASP A 1058 34.78 -21.68 5.14
C ASP A 1058 35.40 -20.26 5.15
N ALA A 1059 36.68 -20.15 5.51
CA ALA A 1059 37.40 -18.87 5.59
C ALA A 1059 38.50 -18.68 4.52
N ARG A 1060 38.54 -19.53 3.48
CA ARG A 1060 39.59 -19.54 2.45
C ARG A 1060 39.73 -18.19 1.74
N ASP A 1061 38.60 -17.55 1.45
CA ASP A 1061 38.55 -16.26 0.74
C ASP A 1061 39.22 -15.12 1.51
N LYS A 1062 39.31 -15.23 2.84
CA LYS A 1062 39.98 -14.23 3.67
C LYS A 1062 41.50 -14.25 3.49
N PHE A 1063 42.08 -15.34 3.00
CA PHE A 1063 43.54 -15.51 2.83
C PHE A 1063 44.05 -15.16 1.43
N ILE A 1064 43.19 -14.74 0.50
CA ILE A 1064 43.55 -14.49 -0.90
C ILE A 1064 44.75 -13.53 -1.04
N ARG A 1065 44.79 -12.44 -0.26
CA ARG A 1065 45.91 -11.49 -0.30
C ARG A 1065 47.23 -12.14 0.12
N LEU A 1066 47.24 -12.94 1.19
CA LEU A 1066 48.43 -13.69 1.62
C LEU A 1066 48.86 -14.75 0.59
N GLN A 1067 47.91 -15.39 -0.08
CA GLN A 1067 48.19 -16.33 -1.17
C GLN A 1067 48.80 -15.62 -2.39
N GLN A 1068 48.32 -14.42 -2.72
CA GLN A 1068 48.89 -13.58 -3.77
C GLN A 1068 50.30 -13.08 -3.41
N VAL A 1069 50.55 -12.72 -2.14
CA VAL A 1069 51.90 -12.42 -1.64
C VAL A 1069 52.82 -13.63 -1.83
N SER A 1070 52.36 -14.82 -1.43
CA SER A 1070 53.11 -16.07 -1.61
C SER A 1070 53.43 -16.36 -3.08
N THR A 1071 52.47 -16.12 -3.97
CA THR A 1071 52.64 -16.32 -5.43
C THR A 1071 53.72 -15.40 -5.99
N LEU A 1072 53.69 -14.11 -5.63
CA LEU A 1072 54.69 -13.13 -6.09
C LEU A 1072 56.10 -13.39 -5.55
N LEU A 1073 56.22 -13.96 -4.34
CA LEU A 1073 57.51 -14.32 -3.76
C LEU A 1073 58.14 -15.54 -4.44
N ASN A 1074 57.35 -16.38 -5.10
CA ASN A 1074 57.79 -17.62 -5.78
C ASN A 1074 57.88 -17.45 -7.31
N LEU A 1075 57.95 -16.22 -7.84
CA LEU A 1075 58.23 -15.98 -9.25
C LEU A 1075 59.67 -16.42 -9.61
N ASP A 1076 59.91 -16.85 -10.83
CA ASP A 1076 61.28 -17.18 -11.27
C ASP A 1076 62.14 -15.91 -11.39
N GLU A 1077 63.46 -16.01 -11.24
CA GLU A 1077 64.37 -14.84 -11.37
C GLU A 1077 64.34 -14.20 -12.77
N GLU A 1078 63.93 -14.96 -13.79
CA GLU A 1078 63.82 -14.52 -15.19
C GLU A 1078 62.48 -13.83 -15.52
N GLU A 1079 61.48 -13.91 -14.63
CA GLU A 1079 60.15 -13.32 -14.85
C GLU A 1079 60.07 -11.88 -14.31
N ASP A 1080 59.68 -10.93 -15.16
CA ASP A 1080 59.42 -9.55 -14.73
C ASP A 1080 58.12 -9.48 -13.90
N PRO A 1081 58.18 -9.05 -12.61
CA PRO A 1081 56.99 -8.95 -11.77
C PRO A 1081 55.89 -8.02 -12.31
N ASP A 1082 56.26 -6.94 -13.03
CA ASP A 1082 55.28 -6.01 -13.61
C ASP A 1082 54.58 -6.62 -14.84
N GLU A 1083 55.31 -7.40 -15.65
CA GLU A 1083 54.76 -8.18 -16.76
C GLU A 1083 53.86 -9.32 -16.25
N PHE A 1084 54.31 -10.08 -15.25
CA PHE A 1084 53.51 -11.15 -14.63
C PHE A 1084 52.22 -10.62 -13.99
N TYR A 1085 52.27 -9.49 -13.28
CA TYR A 1085 51.10 -8.88 -12.67
C TYR A 1085 50.03 -8.52 -13.72
N THR A 1086 50.43 -8.06 -14.90
CA THR A 1086 49.52 -7.65 -15.97
C THR A 1086 49.04 -8.80 -16.87
N THR A 1087 49.84 -9.86 -17.05
CA THR A 1087 49.55 -10.94 -18.01
C THR A 1087 49.09 -12.26 -17.38
N SER A 1088 49.23 -12.44 -16.06
CA SER A 1088 48.93 -13.71 -15.36
C SER A 1088 47.45 -14.13 -15.33
N GLY A 1089 46.51 -13.24 -15.68
CA GLY A 1089 45.06 -13.54 -15.61
C GLY A 1089 44.52 -13.76 -14.20
N ILE A 1090 45.33 -13.52 -13.16
CA ILE A 1090 44.94 -13.63 -11.75
C ILE A 1090 44.10 -12.40 -11.37
N ALA A 1091 42.97 -12.61 -10.69
CA ALA A 1091 42.17 -11.53 -10.13
C ALA A 1091 42.86 -10.92 -8.88
N TRP A 1092 43.77 -9.97 -9.10
CA TRP A 1092 44.58 -9.36 -8.04
C TRP A 1092 43.75 -8.56 -7.02
N LYS A 1093 44.02 -8.81 -5.72
CA LYS A 1093 43.50 -8.04 -4.58
C LYS A 1093 44.56 -7.10 -4.00
N LEU A 1094 45.83 -7.30 -4.34
CA LEU A 1094 46.94 -6.40 -4.09
C LEU A 1094 46.97 -5.33 -5.19
N SER A 1095 47.32 -4.09 -4.85
CA SER A 1095 47.61 -3.05 -5.84
C SER A 1095 48.96 -3.30 -6.52
N ALA A 1096 49.17 -2.73 -7.72
CA ALA A 1096 50.44 -2.84 -8.43
C ALA A 1096 51.63 -2.32 -7.59
N SER A 1097 51.42 -1.28 -6.77
CA SER A 1097 52.45 -0.80 -5.83
C SER A 1097 52.76 -1.79 -4.71
N GLU A 1098 51.75 -2.48 -4.18
CA GLU A 1098 51.95 -3.52 -3.17
C GLU A 1098 52.63 -4.75 -3.77
N ALA A 1099 52.24 -5.15 -4.98
CA ALA A 1099 52.85 -6.27 -5.69
C ALA A 1099 54.36 -6.05 -5.91
N ARG A 1100 54.75 -4.86 -6.41
CA ARG A 1100 56.17 -4.47 -6.52
C ARG A 1100 56.89 -4.47 -5.18
N ALA A 1101 56.25 -3.96 -4.13
CA ALA A 1101 56.84 -3.94 -2.79
C ALA A 1101 57.09 -5.36 -2.26
N VAL A 1102 56.18 -6.30 -2.55
CA VAL A 1102 56.30 -7.72 -2.19
C VAL A 1102 57.42 -8.39 -2.98
N SER A 1103 57.53 -8.17 -4.29
CA SER A 1103 58.63 -8.71 -5.10
C SER A 1103 60.00 -8.20 -4.62
N GLY A 1104 60.07 -6.96 -4.12
CA GLY A 1104 61.27 -6.39 -3.49
C GLY A 1104 61.63 -6.94 -2.10
N LEU A 1105 60.88 -7.91 -1.57
CA LEU A 1105 61.22 -8.63 -0.33
C LEU A 1105 62.18 -9.80 -0.56
N ARG A 1106 62.41 -10.20 -1.82
CA ARG A 1106 63.42 -11.20 -2.20
C ARG A 1106 64.83 -10.63 -2.02
N VAL A 1107 65.79 -11.45 -1.56
CA VAL A 1107 67.20 -11.07 -1.29
C VAL A 1107 68.15 -12.03 -1.94
#